data_AF-A0A8J4G1G7-F1
#
_entry.id   AF-A0A8J4G1G7-F1
#
_cell.length_a   1.000
_cell.length_b   1.000
_cell.length_c   1.000
_cell.angle_alpha   90.00
_cell.angle_beta   90.00
_cell.angle_gamma   90.00
#
_symmetry.space_group_name_H-M   'P 1'
#
loop_
_entity.id
_entity.type
_entity.pdbx_description
1 polymer ?
#
loop_
_entity_poly.entity_id
_entity_poly.type
_entity_poly.pdbx_seq_one_letter_code
_entity_poly.pdbx_strand_id
1 'polypeptide(L)'
;MAVDEEKKKKKDKEEKKEKKDKEDKPKKEKSEKEKGDKKEKSEKSEKKEKKEKDGSGASNRPTSARAPPPPPSRGPSARGAPAAKQPANDYLAGIDLPSSEAEDDYEERGRVDEEATRAPIMAGTSRDNKKLADKERKALEAAVRAKEDALREDENVFDVSYEGMGDDVSATATDVKVQNLTIRAKGKLLLENAAVTIAAGRRYGLVGPNGRGKSTLLRLMARRQIPVPLNIDVLLVEQEIVGDDRTALQAVVEADMELMRLREEEKELMEQLQDEGKQPADFDHDTAQERLNEVYERMAQIGAASAESRASKILHGLGFTEAMQKRTTQSFSGGWRMRISLARALYIQPTLLLLDEPTNHLDLRAVLWLEEYLMRWKKTLIVVSHDRDFLNSVTTDIIHLHDNKLHQYRGNFAQFEEMYEQKRREVNKAYEKYEKQLKAAKSGGGKDAKAKAEKVTSNATKSQVKRRGNADDDGASSSAASAPQRWSDYTVEFHFPEPTELPPPLIQLIDVDFKYPGREDFGLKGVNMGVDMGSRVAIVGPNGAGKTTLMNLLSGDISPVDGESRRSHKLRIGRYAQHFVDALSFDENPVEYLLNKYPTAGLKPEGMRAMLGRFGLSGQHHLTPICKLSGGQKARVVFTSIALMQPHILLLDEPTNHLDMQSIDALCDALSEFEGGVIVISHDAQLLSRLCEDEERSQVLVVEDGKIRQYPGDFEDYRGELIREITAELDED
;
A
#
# COMPACT_ATOMS: atom_id res chain seq x y z
N MET A 1 25.46 43.11 -43.73
CA MET A 1 26.40 43.96 -42.97
C MET A 1 25.97 44.12 -41.51
N ALA A 2 24.94 44.90 -41.16
CA ALA A 2 24.56 45.09 -39.74
C ALA A 2 24.23 43.78 -39.00
N VAL A 3 23.55 42.84 -39.67
CA VAL A 3 23.15 41.53 -39.11
C VAL A 3 24.35 40.56 -38.92
N ASP A 4 25.45 40.77 -39.64
CA ASP A 4 26.64 39.91 -39.59
C ASP A 4 27.51 40.21 -38.36
N GLU A 5 27.55 41.47 -37.91
CA GLU A 5 28.28 41.87 -36.71
C GLU A 5 27.72 41.26 -35.42
N GLU A 6 26.39 41.12 -35.30
CA GLU A 6 25.79 40.51 -34.11
C GLU A 6 26.08 39.01 -34.01
N LYS A 7 26.05 38.28 -35.13
CA LYS A 7 26.44 36.87 -35.17
C LYS A 7 27.92 36.69 -34.80
N LYS A 8 28.80 37.60 -35.22
CA LYS A 8 30.21 37.61 -34.80
C LYS A 8 30.36 37.88 -33.29
N LYS A 9 29.71 38.93 -32.77
CA LYS A 9 29.72 39.32 -31.35
C LYS A 9 29.12 38.28 -30.40
N LYS A 10 28.23 37.39 -30.87
CA LYS A 10 27.79 36.21 -30.09
C LYS A 10 28.85 35.11 -30.06
N LYS A 11 29.44 34.75 -31.21
CA LYS A 11 30.48 33.70 -31.27
C LYS A 11 31.75 34.08 -30.46
N ASP A 12 32.17 35.35 -30.52
CA ASP A 12 33.26 35.90 -29.71
C ASP A 12 32.98 35.91 -28.18
N LYS A 13 31.72 35.73 -27.76
CA LYS A 13 31.32 35.59 -26.35
C LYS A 13 31.32 34.14 -25.87
N GLU A 14 31.05 33.18 -26.74
CA GLU A 14 31.07 31.74 -26.40
C GLU A 14 32.50 31.22 -26.29
N GLU A 15 33.39 31.54 -27.25
CA GLU A 15 34.82 31.19 -27.15
C GLU A 15 35.51 31.83 -25.92
N LYS A 16 35.02 32.99 -25.46
CA LYS A 16 35.51 33.64 -24.23
C LYS A 16 34.95 33.05 -22.93
N LYS A 17 33.97 32.15 -23.01
CA LYS A 17 33.48 31.37 -21.87
C LYS A 17 34.29 30.08 -21.73
N GLU A 18 34.42 29.28 -22.79
CA GLU A 18 35.20 28.03 -22.76
C GLU A 18 36.69 28.23 -22.43
N LYS A 19 37.28 29.38 -22.79
CA LYS A 19 38.66 29.72 -22.44
C LYS A 19 38.85 30.14 -20.97
N LYS A 20 37.79 30.29 -20.18
CA LYS A 20 37.88 30.75 -18.78
C LYS A 20 37.86 29.62 -17.74
N ASP A 21 37.28 28.48 -18.06
CA ASP A 21 37.17 27.32 -17.14
C ASP A 21 38.36 26.34 -17.25
N LYS A 22 39.52 26.80 -17.76
CA LYS A 22 40.77 26.01 -17.87
C LYS A 22 42.00 26.65 -17.20
N GLU A 23 41.86 27.82 -16.57
CA GLU A 23 42.96 28.50 -15.86
C GLU A 23 42.63 28.74 -14.38
N ASP A 24 42.62 27.66 -13.57
CA ASP A 24 43.03 27.80 -12.16
C ASP A 24 43.72 26.53 -11.63
N LYS A 25 45.06 26.50 -11.74
CA LYS A 25 45.96 25.50 -11.15
C LYS A 25 47.28 26.16 -10.74
N PRO A 26 47.45 26.59 -9.48
CA PRO A 26 48.74 27.10 -9.01
C PRO A 26 49.74 25.95 -8.79
N LYS A 27 50.81 25.93 -9.59
CA LYS A 27 52.06 25.22 -9.25
C LYS A 27 52.99 26.14 -8.46
N LYS A 28 53.64 25.63 -7.41
CA LYS A 28 55.02 25.91 -6.94
C LYS A 28 55.24 25.30 -5.54
N GLU A 29 56.47 25.09 -5.05
CA GLU A 29 57.65 24.44 -5.63
C GLU A 29 58.61 24.09 -4.47
N LYS A 30 59.46 23.08 -4.70
CA LYS A 30 60.64 22.65 -3.92
C LYS A 30 61.20 23.57 -2.80
N SER A 31 61.41 23.00 -1.62
CA SER A 31 62.58 23.32 -0.76
C SER A 31 62.89 22.20 0.25
N GLU A 32 64.10 21.62 0.18
CA GLU A 32 64.98 21.20 1.32
C GLU A 32 64.46 20.24 2.43
N LYS A 33 65.26 19.48 3.21
CA LYS A 33 66.62 18.89 3.05
C LYS A 33 66.84 17.75 4.08
N GLU A 34 67.75 16.83 3.75
CA GLU A 34 68.66 16.05 4.62
C GLU A 34 68.34 15.76 6.11
N LYS A 35 68.11 14.47 6.41
CA LYS A 35 68.67 13.61 7.50
C LYS A 35 68.19 12.17 7.22
N GLY A 36 68.90 11.06 7.48
CA GLY A 36 69.95 10.77 8.46
C GLY A 36 69.34 9.96 9.63
N ASP A 37 69.77 8.74 9.99
CA ASP A 37 70.94 7.94 9.58
C ASP A 37 70.69 6.39 9.78
N LYS A 38 71.72 5.55 9.60
CA LYS A 38 71.72 4.06 9.50
C LYS A 38 71.43 3.28 10.81
N LYS A 39 71.02 2.01 10.65
CA LYS A 39 71.75 0.79 11.11
C LYS A 39 71.18 -0.47 10.40
N GLU A 40 71.98 -1.23 9.66
CA GLU A 40 72.72 -2.46 10.06
C GLU A 40 71.81 -3.64 10.47
N LYS A 41 71.79 -4.72 9.65
CA LYS A 41 72.44 -6.04 9.86
C LYS A 41 71.80 -6.88 10.99
N SER A 42 71.61 -8.20 10.86
CA SER A 42 72.49 -9.21 10.23
C SER A 42 71.77 -10.57 9.99
N GLU A 43 72.26 -11.35 9.00
CA GLU A 43 72.37 -12.84 8.98
C GLU A 43 71.11 -13.75 9.23
N LYS A 44 70.97 -14.99 8.70
CA LYS A 44 71.73 -15.82 7.73
C LYS A 44 70.83 -16.95 7.15
N SER A 45 71.39 -17.68 6.16
CA SER A 45 71.15 -19.07 5.68
C SER A 45 70.14 -19.99 6.43
N GLU A 46 69.45 -20.96 5.78
CA GLU A 46 69.97 -21.93 4.78
C GLU A 46 69.02 -22.29 3.61
N LYS A 47 69.61 -22.86 2.55
CA LYS A 47 68.94 -23.66 1.51
C LYS A 47 68.87 -25.14 1.92
N LYS A 48 67.88 -25.89 1.40
CA LYS A 48 68.14 -27.21 0.81
C LYS A 48 67.09 -27.64 -0.22
N GLU A 49 67.58 -28.02 -1.40
CA GLU A 49 66.84 -28.65 -2.49
C GLU A 49 67.13 -30.16 -2.52
N LYS A 50 66.17 -30.99 -2.95
CA LYS A 50 66.26 -32.20 -3.81
C LYS A 50 65.03 -33.10 -3.60
N LYS A 51 64.20 -33.39 -4.61
CA LYS A 51 64.36 -34.19 -5.86
C LYS A 51 64.03 -35.69 -5.67
N GLU A 52 62.99 -36.10 -6.38
CA GLU A 52 62.89 -37.31 -7.24
C GLU A 52 63.05 -38.71 -6.61
N LYS A 53 62.04 -39.57 -6.80
CA LYS A 53 61.98 -40.47 -7.98
C LYS A 53 60.67 -41.26 -8.12
N ASP A 54 60.42 -41.71 -9.35
CA ASP A 54 59.35 -42.61 -9.78
C ASP A 54 59.58 -44.08 -9.37
N GLY A 55 58.53 -44.91 -9.46
CA GLY A 55 58.62 -46.36 -9.25
C GLY A 55 57.35 -47.13 -9.62
N SER A 56 57.24 -47.57 -10.88
CA SER A 56 56.10 -48.35 -11.40
C SER A 56 56.24 -49.87 -11.17
N GLY A 57 55.13 -50.59 -10.95
CA GLY A 57 55.06 -52.06 -10.96
C GLY A 57 53.62 -52.59 -11.01
N ALA A 58 53.38 -53.72 -11.67
CA ALA A 58 52.02 -54.24 -11.94
C ALA A 58 51.96 -55.79 -12.03
N SER A 59 50.76 -56.32 -12.31
CA SER A 59 50.38 -57.75 -12.48
C SER A 59 50.17 -58.56 -11.16
N ASN A 60 49.33 -59.61 -11.09
CA ASN A 60 48.42 -60.20 -12.10
C ASN A 60 47.20 -60.97 -11.48
N ARG A 61 46.26 -61.40 -12.35
CA ARG A 61 45.05 -62.24 -12.09
C ARG A 61 45.35 -63.78 -12.17
N PRO A 62 44.40 -64.77 -12.13
CA PRO A 62 42.92 -64.80 -12.24
C PRO A 62 42.22 -65.49 -11.01
N THR A 63 41.11 -66.27 -10.95
CA THR A 63 40.20 -66.97 -11.93
C THR A 63 38.85 -67.42 -11.28
N SER A 64 37.72 -67.38 -12.04
CA SER A 64 36.50 -68.26 -11.99
C SER A 64 35.70 -68.54 -10.68
N ALA A 65 34.43 -68.99 -10.66
CA ALA A 65 33.24 -68.91 -11.55
C ALA A 65 32.00 -69.61 -10.89
N ARG A 66 30.82 -69.54 -11.56
CA ARG A 66 29.63 -70.44 -11.46
C ARG A 66 28.53 -70.13 -10.41
N ALA A 67 27.29 -70.49 -10.75
CA ALA A 67 26.05 -70.29 -9.96
C ALA A 67 25.18 -71.57 -9.87
N PRO A 68 24.17 -71.65 -8.95
CA PRO A 68 23.17 -72.73 -8.86
C PRO A 68 21.71 -72.29 -9.19
N PRO A 69 20.72 -73.23 -9.28
CA PRO A 69 19.43 -73.04 -9.98
C PRO A 69 18.14 -73.11 -9.08
N PRO A 70 16.91 -72.97 -9.64
CA PRO A 70 15.65 -72.83 -8.87
C PRO A 70 14.74 -74.09 -8.77
N PRO A 71 13.72 -74.10 -7.88
CA PRO A 71 12.63 -75.08 -7.80
C PRO A 71 11.26 -74.54 -8.35
N PRO A 72 10.17 -75.37 -8.47
CA PRO A 72 9.36 -75.36 -9.69
C PRO A 72 7.84 -75.11 -9.56
N SER A 73 7.16 -75.03 -10.71
CA SER A 73 5.70 -74.82 -10.87
C SER A 73 4.86 -76.11 -11.00
N ARG A 74 3.76 -76.22 -10.23
CA ARG A 74 2.60 -77.10 -10.52
C ARG A 74 1.29 -76.52 -9.96
N GLY A 75 0.20 -76.69 -10.69
CA GLY A 75 -1.19 -76.71 -10.17
C GLY A 75 -1.84 -78.07 -10.47
N PRO A 76 -3.18 -78.24 -10.45
CA PRO A 76 -4.25 -77.24 -10.21
C PRO A 76 -5.27 -77.69 -9.13
N SER A 77 -6.50 -77.14 -9.17
CA SER A 77 -7.69 -77.37 -8.29
C SER A 77 -7.68 -76.59 -6.96
N ALA A 78 -8.81 -76.16 -6.38
CA ALA A 78 -10.22 -76.21 -6.80
C ALA A 78 -10.95 -74.88 -6.47
N ARG A 79 -12.17 -74.66 -7.00
CA ARG A 79 -12.97 -73.43 -6.76
C ARG A 79 -13.68 -73.47 -5.39
N GLY A 80 -13.72 -72.34 -4.66
CA GLY A 80 -14.59 -72.18 -3.49
C GLY A 80 -14.60 -70.78 -2.86
N ALA A 81 -15.79 -70.16 -2.79
CA ALA A 81 -16.15 -68.97 -2.01
C ALA A 81 -15.48 -67.60 -2.40
N PRO A 82 -16.12 -66.45 -2.09
CA PRO A 82 -15.70 -65.12 -2.57
C PRO A 82 -14.69 -64.42 -1.65
N ALA A 83 -14.04 -63.38 -2.19
CA ALA A 83 -12.92 -62.69 -1.55
C ALA A 83 -13.31 -61.86 -0.31
N ALA A 84 -12.63 -62.12 0.81
CA ALA A 84 -12.55 -61.22 1.95
C ALA A 84 -11.39 -60.23 1.77
N LYS A 85 -11.58 -58.97 2.17
CA LYS A 85 -10.55 -57.92 2.13
C LYS A 85 -9.55 -58.08 3.28
N GLN A 86 -8.26 -57.87 3.02
CA GLN A 86 -7.27 -57.36 3.99
C GLN A 86 -6.19 -56.57 3.21
N PRO A 87 -5.44 -55.65 3.87
CA PRO A 87 -5.54 -54.26 3.42
C PRO A 87 -4.21 -53.62 2.99
N ALA A 88 -4.32 -52.45 2.35
CA ALA A 88 -3.19 -51.56 2.06
C ALA A 88 -3.02 -50.56 3.22
N ASN A 89 -1.97 -50.77 4.01
CA ASN A 89 -1.50 -49.96 5.14
C ASN A 89 0.05 -49.90 5.05
N ASP A 90 0.76 -48.90 5.55
CA ASP A 90 0.37 -47.55 6.00
C ASP A 90 1.60 -46.64 5.89
N TYR A 91 1.58 -45.64 5.00
CA TYR A 91 2.59 -44.57 4.94
C TYR A 91 2.01 -43.21 4.49
N LEU A 92 0.67 -43.08 4.48
CA LEU A 92 -0.07 -41.85 4.16
C LEU A 92 -1.07 -41.46 5.26
N ALA A 93 -1.18 -42.23 6.34
CA ALA A 93 -1.90 -41.84 7.55
C ALA A 93 -1.06 -40.83 8.35
N GLY A 94 -1.51 -39.58 8.44
CA GLY A 94 -0.83 -38.56 9.26
C GLY A 94 -1.21 -37.10 9.01
N ILE A 95 -1.79 -36.77 7.84
CA ILE A 95 -2.30 -35.42 7.53
C ILE A 95 -3.63 -35.57 6.81
N ASP A 96 -4.73 -35.22 7.47
CA ASP A 96 -6.01 -34.99 6.80
C ASP A 96 -5.92 -33.70 5.98
N LEU A 97 -6.13 -33.81 4.67
CA LEU A 97 -6.37 -32.68 3.78
C LEU A 97 -7.88 -32.61 3.51
N PRO A 98 -8.55 -31.47 3.77
CA PRO A 98 -9.99 -31.36 3.55
C PRO A 98 -10.34 -31.54 2.07
N SER A 99 -11.51 -32.13 1.82
CA SER A 99 -12.05 -32.39 0.49
C SER A 99 -12.48 -31.12 -0.25
N SER A 100 -12.62 -31.23 -1.58
CA SER A 100 -12.93 -30.13 -2.49
C SER A 100 -14.41 -29.68 -2.46
N GLU A 101 -14.83 -29.08 -1.34
CA GLU A 101 -16.09 -28.33 -1.18
C GLU A 101 -15.79 -27.06 -0.35
N ALA A 102 -15.04 -26.11 -0.93
CA ALA A 102 -14.42 -25.00 -0.19
C ALA A 102 -14.44 -23.64 -0.94
N GLU A 103 -15.59 -23.28 -1.54
CA GLU A 103 -15.87 -21.89 -1.96
C GLU A 103 -17.09 -21.28 -1.23
N ASP A 104 -17.86 -22.06 -0.44
CA ASP A 104 -19.17 -21.65 0.11
C ASP A 104 -19.17 -21.21 1.60
N ASP A 105 -18.01 -21.15 2.26
CA ASP A 105 -17.89 -20.96 3.73
C ASP A 105 -18.12 -19.49 4.22
N TYR A 106 -18.83 -18.68 3.42
CA TYR A 106 -19.17 -17.28 3.71
C TYR A 106 -20.68 -16.99 3.80
N GLU A 107 -21.59 -17.95 3.58
CA GLU A 107 -23.05 -17.75 3.75
C GLU A 107 -23.68 -18.26 5.06
N GLU A 108 -22.95 -18.97 5.95
CA GLU A 108 -23.55 -19.53 7.18
C GLU A 108 -23.45 -18.62 8.43
N ARG A 109 -23.85 -17.35 8.27
CA ARG A 109 -24.29 -16.51 9.42
C ARG A 109 -25.47 -15.57 9.13
N GLY A 110 -26.11 -15.72 7.97
CA GLY A 110 -27.33 -14.98 7.59
C GLY A 110 -28.60 -15.84 7.47
N ARG A 111 -28.50 -17.17 7.62
CA ARG A 111 -29.57 -18.13 7.25
C ARG A 111 -30.13 -18.91 8.44
N VAL A 112 -30.78 -18.20 9.37
CA VAL A 112 -31.64 -18.80 10.41
C VAL A 112 -33.12 -18.45 10.18
N ASP A 113 -33.38 -17.27 9.62
CA ASP A 113 -34.73 -16.75 9.36
C ASP A 113 -35.17 -17.00 7.90
N GLU A 114 -35.56 -18.25 7.57
CA GLU A 114 -36.68 -18.48 6.62
C GLU A 114 -37.21 -19.93 6.58
N GLU A 115 -36.36 -20.96 6.73
CA GLU A 115 -36.78 -22.36 6.49
C GLU A 115 -37.52 -23.04 7.68
N ALA A 116 -38.10 -22.26 8.58
CA ALA A 116 -38.89 -22.73 9.72
C ALA A 116 -40.40 -22.97 9.40
N THR A 117 -40.80 -22.91 8.12
CA THR A 117 -42.22 -22.78 7.71
C THR A 117 -42.88 -24.05 7.14
N ARG A 118 -42.41 -25.26 7.49
CA ARG A 118 -43.05 -26.54 7.08
C ARG A 118 -42.99 -27.67 8.14
N ALA A 119 -43.73 -27.50 9.23
CA ALA A 119 -44.07 -28.56 10.20
C ALA A 119 -45.58 -28.54 10.53
N PRO A 120 -46.20 -29.66 10.94
CA PRO A 120 -47.66 -29.79 10.96
C PRO A 120 -48.34 -29.05 12.12
N ILE A 121 -49.60 -28.66 11.90
CA ILE A 121 -50.44 -27.95 12.86
C ILE A 121 -50.71 -28.81 14.10
N MET A 122 -50.20 -28.38 15.25
CA MET A 122 -50.71 -28.79 16.58
C MET A 122 -51.09 -27.55 17.39
N ALA A 123 -52.20 -27.65 18.13
CA ALA A 123 -52.84 -26.49 18.77
C ALA A 123 -52.16 -26.08 20.10
N GLY A 124 -51.11 -25.25 20.00
CA GLY A 124 -50.53 -24.53 21.13
C GLY A 124 -51.39 -23.34 21.58
N THR A 125 -51.45 -23.04 22.88
CA THR A 125 -52.35 -21.99 23.40
C THR A 125 -51.77 -20.58 23.22
N SER A 126 -52.65 -19.61 22.93
CA SER A 126 -52.34 -18.20 22.61
C SER A 126 -51.37 -17.46 23.57
N ARG A 127 -51.22 -17.94 24.82
CA ARG A 127 -50.32 -17.30 25.80
C ARG A 127 -48.83 -17.51 25.52
N ASP A 128 -48.44 -18.58 24.84
CA ASP A 128 -47.02 -18.94 24.73
C ASP A 128 -46.36 -18.32 23.50
N ASN A 129 -47.06 -18.23 22.36
CA ASN A 129 -46.60 -17.44 21.20
C ASN A 129 -46.35 -15.97 21.58
N LYS A 130 -47.18 -15.38 22.46
CA LYS A 130 -46.96 -14.00 22.94
C LYS A 130 -45.69 -13.86 23.78
N LYS A 131 -45.30 -14.88 24.55
CA LYS A 131 -44.03 -14.89 25.29
C LYS A 131 -42.82 -15.06 24.36
N LEU A 132 -42.97 -15.76 23.23
CA LEU A 132 -41.92 -15.90 22.22
C LEU A 132 -41.59 -14.52 21.62
N ALA A 133 -42.62 -13.83 21.10
CA ALA A 133 -42.47 -12.49 20.53
C ALA A 133 -41.91 -11.45 21.53
N ASP A 134 -42.35 -11.48 22.81
CA ASP A 134 -41.78 -10.61 23.86
C ASP A 134 -40.33 -10.97 24.23
N LYS A 135 -39.87 -12.20 23.96
CA LYS A 135 -38.48 -12.65 24.15
C LYS A 135 -37.61 -12.30 22.96
N GLU A 136 -38.10 -12.48 21.74
CA GLU A 136 -37.45 -12.09 20.48
C GLU A 136 -37.25 -10.57 20.42
N ARG A 137 -38.29 -9.79 20.70
CA ARG A 137 -38.18 -8.32 20.80
C ARG A 137 -37.12 -7.89 21.81
N LYS A 138 -37.04 -8.53 22.98
CA LYS A 138 -36.01 -8.24 23.98
C LYS A 138 -34.61 -8.68 23.56
N ALA A 139 -34.48 -9.76 22.79
CA ALA A 139 -33.20 -10.15 22.22
C ALA A 139 -32.72 -9.13 21.17
N LEU A 140 -33.64 -8.60 20.36
CA LEU A 140 -33.35 -7.59 19.33
C LEU A 140 -33.06 -6.22 19.96
N GLU A 141 -33.81 -5.79 20.97
CA GLU A 141 -33.49 -4.61 21.80
C GLU A 141 -32.11 -4.75 22.48
N ALA A 142 -31.76 -5.94 22.98
CA ALA A 142 -30.45 -6.21 23.58
C ALA A 142 -29.32 -6.23 22.54
N ALA A 143 -29.56 -6.75 21.33
CA ALA A 143 -28.59 -6.74 20.24
C ALA A 143 -28.34 -5.33 19.71
N VAL A 144 -29.39 -4.50 19.56
CA VAL A 144 -29.26 -3.07 19.22
C VAL A 144 -28.49 -2.33 20.32
N ARG A 145 -28.80 -2.56 21.60
CA ARG A 145 -28.10 -1.90 22.70
C ARG A 145 -26.65 -2.36 22.82
N ALA A 146 -26.35 -3.64 22.60
CA ALA A 146 -24.97 -4.14 22.53
C ALA A 146 -24.20 -3.56 21.33
N LYS A 147 -24.89 -3.26 20.21
CA LYS A 147 -24.30 -2.57 19.05
C LYS A 147 -24.03 -1.10 19.36
N GLU A 148 -24.94 -0.39 20.03
CA GLU A 148 -24.70 0.97 20.55
C GLU A 148 -23.54 1.00 21.56
N ASP A 149 -23.51 0.06 22.51
CA ASP A 149 -22.48 0.01 23.55
C ASP A 149 -21.11 -0.39 22.98
N ALA A 150 -21.05 -1.23 21.93
CA ALA A 150 -19.83 -1.47 21.17
C ALA A 150 -19.35 -0.22 20.41
N LEU A 151 -20.28 0.60 19.88
CA LEU A 151 -19.97 1.92 19.33
C LEU A 151 -19.42 2.88 20.41
N ARG A 152 -19.96 2.85 21.64
CA ARG A 152 -19.47 3.63 22.80
C ARG A 152 -18.13 3.13 23.35
N GLU A 153 -17.84 1.83 23.27
CA GLU A 153 -16.50 1.31 23.59
C GLU A 153 -15.46 1.85 22.60
N ASP A 154 -15.82 1.97 21.31
CA ASP A 154 -14.96 2.56 20.28
C ASP A 154 -14.78 4.10 20.43
N GLU A 155 -15.72 4.81 21.07
CA GLU A 155 -15.54 6.21 21.49
C GLU A 155 -14.43 6.36 22.56
N ASN A 156 -14.29 5.39 23.46
CA ASN A 156 -13.32 5.43 24.57
C ASN A 156 -11.89 4.93 24.19
N VAL A 157 -11.65 4.60 22.92
CA VAL A 157 -10.35 4.10 22.43
C VAL A 157 -9.27 5.18 22.34
N PHE A 158 -9.67 6.45 22.25
CA PHE A 158 -8.81 7.60 21.96
C PHE A 158 -8.91 8.68 23.05
N ASP A 159 -7.76 9.02 23.64
CA ASP A 159 -7.59 10.14 24.56
C ASP A 159 -6.98 11.31 23.76
N VAL A 160 -7.81 12.33 23.51
CA VAL A 160 -7.47 13.52 22.72
C VAL A 160 -7.48 14.73 23.65
N SER A 161 -6.34 15.39 23.77
CA SER A 161 -6.17 16.63 24.53
C SER A 161 -5.60 17.72 23.64
N TYR A 162 -6.13 18.92 23.79
CA TYR A 162 -5.66 20.14 23.14
C TYR A 162 -5.80 21.30 24.11
N GLU A 163 -4.90 22.28 24.04
CA GLU A 163 -5.11 23.57 24.69
C GLU A 163 -5.95 24.42 23.73
N GLY A 164 -7.05 24.97 24.25
CA GLY A 164 -8.11 25.53 23.42
C GLY A 164 -7.72 26.80 22.67
N MET A 165 -8.21 26.90 21.43
CA MET A 165 -8.90 28.15 21.05
C MET A 165 -9.93 28.45 22.15
N GLY A 166 -10.09 29.71 22.55
CA GLY A 166 -11.23 30.10 23.39
C GLY A 166 -12.56 29.89 22.66
N ASP A 167 -13.68 30.07 23.36
CA ASP A 167 -15.04 29.89 22.80
C ASP A 167 -15.31 30.75 21.53
N ASP A 168 -14.47 31.75 21.24
CA ASP A 168 -14.35 32.46 19.97
C ASP A 168 -13.81 31.58 18.82
N VAL A 169 -14.40 30.40 18.59
CA VAL A 169 -14.42 29.79 17.25
C VAL A 169 -15.37 30.63 16.39
N SER A 170 -14.86 31.78 15.94
CA SER A 170 -15.62 32.75 15.14
C SER A 170 -16.33 32.04 14.00
N ALA A 171 -17.66 32.18 13.92
CA ALA A 171 -18.51 31.49 12.96
C ALA A 171 -18.25 31.87 11.47
N THR A 172 -17.31 32.78 11.23
CA THR A 172 -16.82 33.20 9.91
C THR A 172 -15.40 32.70 9.60
N ALA A 173 -14.80 31.89 10.47
CA ALA A 173 -13.48 31.31 10.26
C ALA A 173 -13.53 30.21 9.18
N THR A 174 -12.80 30.42 8.08
CA THR A 174 -12.62 29.45 6.99
C THR A 174 -11.42 28.52 7.18
N ASP A 175 -10.50 28.89 8.08
CA ASP A 175 -9.27 28.13 8.34
C ASP A 175 -9.42 27.25 9.58
N VAL A 176 -9.00 25.99 9.51
CA VAL A 176 -8.89 25.13 10.70
C VAL A 176 -7.53 25.39 11.35
N LYS A 177 -7.53 25.86 12.60
CA LYS A 177 -6.33 26.13 13.40
C LYS A 177 -6.40 25.34 14.69
N VAL A 178 -5.40 24.49 14.93
CA VAL A 178 -5.31 23.65 16.12
C VAL A 178 -3.91 23.79 16.71
N GLN A 179 -3.83 24.07 18.01
CA GLN A 179 -2.57 24.19 18.76
C GLN A 179 -2.48 23.11 19.84
N ASN A 180 -1.25 22.75 20.20
CA ASN A 180 -0.88 21.79 21.26
C ASN A 180 -1.68 20.46 21.27
N LEU A 181 -2.06 19.99 20.08
CA LEU A 181 -2.82 18.76 19.88
C LEU A 181 -1.98 17.53 20.29
N THR A 182 -2.53 16.77 21.22
CA THR A 182 -1.95 15.53 21.76
C THR A 182 -2.96 14.41 21.63
N ILE A 183 -2.56 13.30 20.99
CA ILE A 183 -3.45 12.17 20.67
C ILE A 183 -2.81 10.88 21.15
N ARG A 184 -3.57 10.13 21.96
CA ARG A 184 -3.20 8.82 22.51
C ARG A 184 -4.25 7.79 22.09
N ALA A 185 -3.80 6.66 21.55
CA ALA A 185 -4.67 5.58 21.08
C ALA A 185 -4.25 4.28 21.73
N LYS A 186 -5.15 3.60 22.46
CA LYS A 186 -4.88 2.33 23.16
C LYS A 186 -3.57 2.35 23.98
N GLY A 187 -3.32 3.47 24.68
CA GLY A 187 -2.11 3.72 25.48
C GLY A 187 -0.84 4.13 24.72
N LYS A 188 -0.84 4.10 23.37
CA LYS A 188 0.26 4.57 22.53
C LYS A 188 0.10 6.06 22.21
N LEU A 189 1.13 6.86 22.49
CA LEU A 189 1.21 8.26 22.04
C LEU A 189 1.43 8.30 20.52
N LEU A 190 0.50 8.94 19.80
CA LEU A 190 0.56 9.12 18.34
C LEU A 190 1.03 10.54 17.97
N LEU A 191 0.46 11.55 18.65
CA LEU A 191 0.83 12.95 18.51
C LEU A 191 1.05 13.59 19.88
N GLU A 192 2.04 14.49 19.97
CA GLU A 192 2.42 15.20 21.20
C GLU A 192 2.69 16.68 20.90
N ASN A 193 1.85 17.58 21.42
CA ASN A 193 1.99 19.03 21.24
C ASN A 193 2.17 19.43 19.76
N ALA A 194 1.35 18.88 18.87
CA ALA A 194 1.33 19.19 17.46
C ALA A 194 0.51 20.47 17.19
N ALA A 195 0.97 21.30 16.25
CA ALA A 195 0.23 22.48 15.78
C ALA A 195 -0.02 22.35 14.28
N VAL A 196 -1.24 22.69 13.84
CA VAL A 196 -1.71 22.55 12.46
C VAL A 196 -2.50 23.80 12.07
N THR A 197 -2.21 24.35 10.89
CA THR A 197 -3.07 25.35 10.23
C THR A 197 -3.41 24.85 8.84
N ILE A 198 -4.69 24.59 8.59
CA ILE A 198 -5.27 24.24 7.30
C ILE A 198 -6.03 25.47 6.83
N ALA A 199 -5.48 26.18 5.84
CA ALA A 199 -6.14 27.34 5.24
C ALA A 199 -7.04 26.90 4.09
N ALA A 200 -8.17 27.60 3.91
CA ALA A 200 -9.17 27.25 2.91
C ALA A 200 -8.61 27.22 1.48
N GLY A 201 -9.09 26.27 0.67
CA GLY A 201 -8.73 26.16 -0.76
C GLY A 201 -7.30 25.65 -1.05
N ARG A 202 -6.56 25.19 -0.03
CA ARG A 202 -5.27 24.51 -0.20
C ARG A 202 -5.44 22.99 -0.28
N ARG A 203 -4.43 22.32 -0.85
CA ARG A 203 -4.41 20.87 -1.04
C ARG A 203 -3.20 20.28 -0.29
N TYR A 204 -3.47 19.64 0.83
CA TYR A 204 -2.46 19.17 1.77
C TYR A 204 -2.15 17.67 1.58
N GLY A 205 -0.87 17.31 1.42
CA GLY A 205 -0.41 15.93 1.48
C GLY A 205 0.02 15.54 2.89
N LEU A 206 -0.66 14.58 3.53
CA LEU A 206 -0.32 14.07 4.87
C LEU A 206 0.56 12.81 4.76
N VAL A 207 1.87 13.01 4.86
CA VAL A 207 2.89 11.98 4.64
C VAL A 207 3.50 11.48 5.95
N GLY A 208 3.87 10.20 6.00
CA GLY A 208 4.64 9.63 7.11
C GLY A 208 4.55 8.11 7.26
N PRO A 209 5.33 7.52 8.18
CA PRO A 209 5.45 6.07 8.35
C PRO A 209 4.15 5.36 8.76
N ASN A 210 4.00 4.10 8.34
CA ASN A 210 2.82 3.31 8.68
C ASN A 210 2.75 2.98 10.19
N GLY A 211 1.54 2.93 10.73
CA GLY A 211 1.30 2.73 12.17
C GLY A 211 1.58 3.95 13.07
N ARG A 212 1.77 5.15 12.48
CA ARG A 212 1.89 6.43 13.22
C ARG A 212 0.58 7.20 13.44
N GLY A 213 -0.52 6.81 12.77
CA GLY A 213 -1.86 7.36 13.02
C GLY A 213 -2.40 8.35 11.98
N LYS A 214 -1.98 8.26 10.70
CA LYS A 214 -2.48 9.11 9.60
C LYS A 214 -4.02 9.04 9.49
N SER A 215 -4.54 7.83 9.27
CA SER A 215 -5.97 7.48 9.28
C SER A 215 -6.69 7.89 10.56
N THR A 216 -6.01 7.73 11.71
CA THR A 216 -6.56 8.11 13.02
C THR A 216 -6.79 9.61 13.11
N LEU A 217 -5.84 10.43 12.64
CA LEU A 217 -5.99 11.88 12.61
C LEU A 217 -7.17 12.29 11.72
N LEU A 218 -7.29 11.72 10.52
CA LEU A 218 -8.42 11.98 9.62
C LEU A 218 -9.77 11.61 10.25
N ARG A 219 -9.89 10.43 10.88
CA ARG A 219 -11.11 9.99 11.56
C ARG A 219 -11.49 10.89 12.73
N LEU A 220 -10.52 11.38 13.51
CA LEU A 220 -10.76 12.30 14.64
C LEU A 220 -11.18 13.70 14.16
N MET A 221 -10.70 14.15 13.00
CA MET A 221 -11.19 15.37 12.35
C MET A 221 -12.62 15.19 11.79
N ALA A 222 -12.90 14.07 11.12
CA ALA A 222 -14.22 13.76 10.57
C ALA A 222 -15.30 13.62 11.66
N ARG A 223 -14.96 12.96 12.79
CA ARG A 223 -15.82 12.87 13.99
C ARG A 223 -15.90 14.19 14.80
N ARG A 224 -15.30 15.29 14.32
CA ARG A 224 -15.23 16.61 14.99
C ARG A 224 -14.72 16.56 16.45
N GLN A 225 -13.93 15.54 16.80
CA GLN A 225 -13.26 15.42 18.11
C GLN A 225 -11.99 16.30 18.20
N ILE A 226 -11.45 16.69 17.05
CA ILE A 226 -10.51 17.80 16.89
C ILE A 226 -11.34 19.05 16.57
N PRO A 227 -11.05 20.23 17.15
CA PRO A 227 -11.82 21.44 16.91
C PRO A 227 -11.76 21.87 15.42
N VAL A 228 -12.89 21.72 14.74
CA VAL A 228 -13.13 22.19 13.36
C VAL A 228 -14.34 23.14 13.39
N PRO A 229 -14.25 24.35 12.79
CA PRO A 229 -15.38 25.28 12.70
C PRO A 229 -16.65 24.63 12.13
N LEU A 230 -17.80 24.87 12.76
CA LEU A 230 -19.07 24.20 12.44
C LEU A 230 -19.56 24.45 11.00
N ASN A 231 -19.18 25.60 10.44
CA ASN A 231 -19.40 26.07 9.07
C ASN A 231 -18.53 25.37 8.00
N ILE A 232 -17.68 24.41 8.38
CA ILE A 232 -16.88 23.61 7.44
C ILE A 232 -17.46 22.20 7.38
N ASP A 233 -18.03 21.87 6.22
CA ASP A 233 -18.44 20.51 5.88
C ASP A 233 -17.20 19.65 5.67
N VAL A 234 -17.05 18.64 6.52
CA VAL A 234 -15.95 17.68 6.49
C VAL A 234 -16.51 16.33 6.04
N LEU A 235 -15.95 15.76 4.99
CA LEU A 235 -16.28 14.41 4.54
C LEU A 235 -15.01 13.57 4.46
N LEU A 236 -15.06 12.38 5.06
CA LEU A 236 -13.99 11.39 5.01
C LEU A 236 -14.44 10.22 4.17
N VAL A 237 -13.63 9.88 3.17
CA VAL A 237 -13.73 8.63 2.42
C VAL A 237 -13.04 7.54 3.24
N GLU A 238 -13.81 6.81 4.05
CA GLU A 238 -13.30 5.62 4.76
C GLU A 238 -13.21 4.41 3.80
N GLN A 239 -12.24 3.53 4.08
CA GLN A 239 -11.81 2.45 3.18
C GLN A 239 -12.80 1.26 3.06
N GLU A 240 -13.80 1.18 3.93
CA GLU A 240 -14.79 0.10 3.97
C GLU A 240 -16.23 0.68 3.94
N ILE A 241 -17.04 0.27 2.97
CA ILE A 241 -18.50 0.48 2.99
C ILE A 241 -19.22 -0.89 2.95
N VAL A 242 -20.21 -1.04 3.83
CA VAL A 242 -21.27 -2.05 3.71
C VAL A 242 -22.02 -1.85 2.39
N GLY A 243 -22.36 -2.92 1.68
CA GLY A 243 -23.12 -2.82 0.43
C GLY A 243 -24.62 -2.65 0.69
N ASP A 244 -25.22 -1.65 0.05
CA ASP A 244 -26.67 -1.43 -0.03
C ASP A 244 -27.28 -2.08 -1.29
N ASP A 245 -28.59 -2.34 -1.26
CA ASP A 245 -29.37 -2.83 -2.41
C ASP A 245 -29.47 -1.81 -3.57
N ARG A 246 -29.18 -0.53 -3.30
CA ARG A 246 -29.21 0.58 -4.28
C ARG A 246 -28.23 0.37 -5.43
N THR A 247 -28.52 0.93 -6.61
CA THR A 247 -27.57 0.91 -7.73
C THR A 247 -26.39 1.87 -7.49
N ALA A 248 -25.25 1.61 -8.17
CA ALA A 248 -24.07 2.47 -8.02
C ALA A 248 -24.33 3.93 -8.41
N LEU A 249 -25.11 4.20 -9.47
CA LEU A 249 -25.49 5.56 -9.87
C LEU A 249 -26.38 6.24 -8.83
N GLN A 250 -27.41 5.54 -8.34
CA GLN A 250 -28.29 6.03 -7.27
C GLN A 250 -27.51 6.35 -5.99
N ALA A 251 -26.62 5.47 -5.54
CA ALA A 251 -25.80 5.68 -4.35
C ALA A 251 -24.90 6.93 -4.42
N VAL A 252 -24.55 7.40 -5.63
CA VAL A 252 -23.84 8.69 -5.85
C VAL A 252 -24.80 9.87 -5.81
N VAL A 253 -25.91 9.84 -6.54
CA VAL A 253 -26.88 10.95 -6.60
C VAL A 253 -27.58 11.17 -5.24
N GLU A 254 -27.97 10.10 -4.57
CA GLU A 254 -28.60 10.13 -3.22
C GLU A 254 -27.63 10.53 -2.10
N ALA A 255 -26.34 10.72 -2.40
CA ALA A 255 -25.37 11.20 -1.43
C ALA A 255 -25.54 12.71 -1.13
N ASP A 256 -26.20 13.44 -2.02
CA ASP A 256 -26.63 14.83 -1.81
C ASP A 256 -27.98 14.86 -1.08
N MET A 257 -27.92 15.06 0.24
CA MET A 257 -29.12 15.13 1.08
C MET A 257 -29.95 16.41 0.88
N GLU A 258 -29.39 17.48 0.28
CA GLU A 258 -30.19 18.66 -0.06
C GLU A 258 -31.06 18.36 -1.29
N LEU A 259 -30.46 17.79 -2.34
CA LEU A 259 -31.17 17.36 -3.55
C LEU A 259 -32.21 16.26 -3.25
N MET A 260 -31.91 15.31 -2.36
CA MET A 260 -32.88 14.29 -1.96
C MET A 260 -34.05 14.88 -1.19
N ARG A 261 -33.79 15.76 -0.20
CA ARG A 261 -34.85 16.44 0.54
C ARG A 261 -35.75 17.29 -0.38
N LEU A 262 -35.17 17.97 -1.37
CA LEU A 262 -35.94 18.75 -2.34
C LEU A 262 -36.79 17.87 -3.26
N ARG A 263 -36.30 16.69 -3.67
CA ARG A 263 -37.09 15.68 -4.42
C ARG A 263 -38.22 15.08 -3.57
N GLU A 264 -38.01 14.90 -2.27
CA GLU A 264 -39.07 14.48 -1.33
C GLU A 264 -40.12 15.59 -1.15
N GLU A 265 -39.68 16.84 -0.95
CA GLU A 265 -40.56 18.02 -0.82
C GLU A 265 -41.36 18.30 -2.11
N GLU A 266 -40.73 18.19 -3.30
CA GLU A 266 -41.40 18.22 -4.62
C GLU A 266 -42.51 17.18 -4.69
N LYS A 267 -42.21 15.93 -4.32
CA LYS A 267 -43.16 14.81 -4.39
C LYS A 267 -44.31 14.95 -3.40
N GLU A 268 -44.04 15.38 -2.17
CA GLU A 268 -45.08 15.63 -1.17
C GLU A 268 -46.02 16.76 -1.60
N LEU A 269 -45.48 17.88 -2.10
CA LEU A 269 -46.29 18.98 -2.63
C LEU A 269 -47.09 18.55 -3.87
N MET A 270 -46.49 17.78 -4.79
CA MET A 270 -47.18 17.28 -5.98
C MET A 270 -48.30 16.30 -5.63
N GLU A 271 -48.13 15.41 -4.64
CA GLU A 271 -49.21 14.56 -4.14
C GLU A 271 -50.34 15.38 -3.48
N GLN A 272 -50.01 16.41 -2.69
CA GLN A 272 -51.01 17.28 -2.04
C GLN A 272 -51.82 18.12 -3.03
N LEU A 273 -51.19 18.59 -4.11
CA LEU A 273 -51.83 19.33 -5.20
C LEU A 273 -52.72 18.44 -6.08
N GLN A 274 -52.43 17.14 -6.22
CA GLN A 274 -53.20 16.20 -7.03
C GLN A 274 -54.31 15.45 -6.27
N ASP A 275 -54.15 15.22 -4.97
CA ASP A 275 -55.01 14.32 -4.17
C ASP A 275 -55.91 15.10 -3.20
N GLU A 276 -57.04 15.63 -3.71
CA GLU A 276 -58.03 16.38 -2.93
C GLU A 276 -58.46 15.65 -1.63
N GLY A 277 -58.42 14.31 -1.61
CA GLY A 277 -58.78 13.49 -0.46
C GLY A 277 -57.79 13.51 0.71
N LYS A 278 -56.58 14.05 0.53
CA LYS A 278 -55.55 14.19 1.58
C LYS A 278 -55.39 15.62 2.10
N GLN A 279 -56.02 16.61 1.49
CA GLN A 279 -55.78 18.02 1.82
C GLN A 279 -56.23 18.34 3.26
N PRO A 280 -55.37 19.00 4.07
CA PRO A 280 -55.79 19.62 5.32
C PRO A 280 -56.98 20.58 5.13
N ALA A 281 -57.84 20.72 6.15
CA ALA A 281 -59.02 21.59 6.06
C ALA A 281 -58.70 23.09 5.87
N ASP A 282 -57.46 23.50 6.15
CA ASP A 282 -56.90 24.84 5.94
C ASP A 282 -55.79 24.84 4.86
N PHE A 283 -55.85 23.95 3.86
CA PHE A 283 -54.82 23.86 2.81
C PHE A 283 -54.94 24.99 1.77
N ASP A 284 -53.95 25.88 1.74
CA ASP A 284 -53.85 26.99 0.80
C ASP A 284 -53.02 26.58 -0.43
N HIS A 285 -53.72 26.34 -1.55
CA HIS A 285 -53.13 25.97 -2.84
C HIS A 285 -52.12 26.99 -3.37
N ASP A 286 -52.34 28.29 -3.15
CA ASP A 286 -51.43 29.32 -3.66
C ASP A 286 -50.08 29.23 -2.92
N THR A 287 -50.09 29.02 -1.60
CA THR A 287 -48.85 28.83 -0.83
C THR A 287 -48.11 27.53 -1.17
N ALA A 288 -48.84 26.44 -1.45
CA ALA A 288 -48.24 25.19 -1.89
C ALA A 288 -47.59 25.32 -3.28
N GLN A 289 -48.22 26.09 -4.18
CA GLN A 289 -47.70 26.36 -5.52
C GLN A 289 -46.51 27.34 -5.49
N GLU A 290 -46.52 28.35 -4.63
CA GLU A 290 -45.35 29.21 -4.36
C GLU A 290 -44.17 28.40 -3.83
N ARG A 291 -44.40 27.54 -2.81
CA ARG A 291 -43.36 26.69 -2.24
C ARG A 291 -42.79 25.70 -3.25
N LEU A 292 -43.63 25.12 -4.12
CA LEU A 292 -43.18 24.24 -5.20
C LEU A 292 -42.30 25.00 -6.22
N ASN A 293 -42.61 26.27 -6.50
CA ASN A 293 -41.76 27.12 -7.35
C ASN A 293 -40.40 27.41 -6.69
N GLU A 294 -40.35 27.69 -5.37
CA GLU A 294 -39.09 27.83 -4.62
C GLU A 294 -38.24 26.55 -4.68
N VAL A 295 -38.87 25.38 -4.55
CA VAL A 295 -38.21 24.07 -4.67
C VAL A 295 -37.63 23.88 -6.07
N TYR A 296 -38.40 24.18 -7.14
CA TYR A 296 -37.87 24.12 -8.51
C TYR A 296 -36.73 25.10 -8.78
N GLU A 297 -36.80 26.34 -8.28
CA GLU A 297 -35.68 27.29 -8.38
C GLU A 297 -34.44 26.77 -7.66
N ARG A 298 -34.59 26.16 -6.47
CA ARG A 298 -33.48 25.60 -5.71
C ARG A 298 -32.88 24.37 -6.39
N MET A 299 -33.71 23.47 -6.93
CA MET A 299 -33.28 22.31 -7.72
C MET A 299 -32.58 22.75 -9.02
N ALA A 300 -33.00 23.85 -9.64
CA ALA A 300 -32.31 24.44 -10.78
C ALA A 300 -30.93 25.02 -10.39
N GLN A 301 -30.81 25.69 -9.23
CA GLN A 301 -29.52 26.18 -8.70
C GLN A 301 -28.52 25.04 -8.41
N ILE A 302 -29.00 23.92 -7.87
CA ILE A 302 -28.19 22.70 -7.63
C ILE A 302 -27.90 21.94 -8.95
N GLY A 303 -28.63 22.27 -10.02
CA GLY A 303 -28.50 21.64 -11.33
C GLY A 303 -29.03 20.21 -11.33
N ALA A 304 -30.17 19.94 -10.68
CA ALA A 304 -30.72 18.59 -10.49
C ALA A 304 -30.90 17.79 -11.79
N ALA A 305 -31.25 18.45 -12.90
CA ALA A 305 -31.33 17.82 -14.23
C ALA A 305 -29.97 17.32 -14.78
N SER A 306 -28.85 17.88 -14.29
CA SER A 306 -27.49 17.42 -14.62
C SER A 306 -26.95 16.34 -13.66
N ALA A 307 -27.60 16.14 -12.50
CA ALA A 307 -27.07 15.35 -11.39
C ALA A 307 -26.64 13.94 -11.80
N GLU A 308 -27.52 13.23 -12.51
CA GLU A 308 -27.28 11.87 -12.99
C GLU A 308 -26.19 11.81 -14.06
N SER A 309 -26.10 12.81 -14.94
CA SER A 309 -25.00 12.91 -15.91
C SER A 309 -23.65 13.18 -15.24
N ARG A 310 -23.60 14.05 -14.22
CA ARG A 310 -22.37 14.35 -13.45
C ARG A 310 -21.93 13.12 -12.66
N ALA A 311 -22.86 12.43 -11.99
CA ALA A 311 -22.59 11.18 -11.28
C ALA A 311 -22.10 10.08 -12.22
N SER A 312 -22.70 9.94 -13.40
CA SER A 312 -22.30 8.97 -14.43
C SER A 312 -20.90 9.25 -15.00
N LYS A 313 -20.56 10.52 -15.25
CA LYS A 313 -19.18 10.94 -15.65
C LYS A 313 -18.14 10.59 -14.59
N ILE A 314 -18.38 10.92 -13.32
CA ILE A 314 -17.47 10.61 -12.20
C ILE A 314 -17.29 9.09 -12.05
N LEU A 315 -18.37 8.31 -12.18
CA LEU A 315 -18.30 6.85 -12.17
C LEU A 315 -17.54 6.30 -13.38
N HIS A 316 -17.72 6.84 -14.58
CA HIS A 316 -16.98 6.42 -15.78
C HIS A 316 -15.47 6.62 -15.63
N GLY A 317 -15.03 7.80 -15.17
CA GLY A 317 -13.62 8.10 -14.91
C GLY A 317 -12.98 7.19 -13.85
N LEU A 318 -13.75 6.77 -12.85
CA LEU A 318 -13.34 5.77 -11.85
C LEU A 318 -13.48 4.31 -12.34
N GLY A 319 -13.75 4.09 -13.63
CA GLY A 319 -13.74 2.79 -14.30
C GLY A 319 -15.07 2.04 -14.34
N PHE A 320 -16.20 2.64 -13.96
CA PHE A 320 -17.51 1.99 -14.06
C PHE A 320 -18.13 2.14 -15.45
N THR A 321 -18.18 1.03 -16.20
CA THR A 321 -18.98 0.93 -17.43
C THR A 321 -20.46 1.21 -17.17
N GLU A 322 -21.21 1.65 -18.19
CA GLU A 322 -22.64 1.96 -18.09
C GLU A 322 -23.48 0.78 -17.54
N ALA A 323 -23.09 -0.46 -17.87
CA ALA A 323 -23.71 -1.66 -17.34
C ALA A 323 -23.43 -1.88 -15.85
N MET A 324 -22.25 -1.48 -15.36
CA MET A 324 -21.88 -1.56 -13.95
C MET A 324 -22.56 -0.45 -13.13
N GLN A 325 -22.72 0.76 -13.68
CA GLN A 325 -23.41 1.87 -12.99
C GLN A 325 -24.87 1.51 -12.58
N LYS A 326 -25.48 0.55 -13.29
CA LYS A 326 -26.84 0.03 -13.05
C LYS A 326 -26.89 -1.23 -12.15
N ARG A 327 -25.74 -1.78 -11.71
CA ARG A 327 -25.68 -2.91 -10.75
C ARG A 327 -25.78 -2.42 -9.29
N THR A 328 -26.25 -3.28 -8.40
CA THR A 328 -26.45 -2.98 -6.97
C THR A 328 -25.13 -2.95 -6.20
N THR A 329 -24.98 -2.08 -5.19
CA THR A 329 -23.67 -1.90 -4.51
C THR A 329 -23.20 -3.13 -3.73
N GLN A 330 -24.11 -3.99 -3.26
CA GLN A 330 -23.78 -5.32 -2.72
C GLN A 330 -23.00 -6.21 -3.70
N SER A 331 -23.36 -6.21 -4.99
CA SER A 331 -22.75 -7.09 -6.00
C SER A 331 -21.28 -6.77 -6.33
N PHE A 332 -20.79 -5.62 -5.85
CA PHE A 332 -19.41 -5.18 -6.00
C PHE A 332 -18.51 -5.66 -4.86
N SER A 333 -17.26 -5.99 -5.16
CA SER A 333 -16.22 -6.25 -4.16
C SER A 333 -15.79 -4.97 -3.42
N GLY A 334 -15.12 -5.11 -2.28
CA GLY A 334 -14.73 -3.98 -1.41
C GLY A 334 -14.01 -2.84 -2.15
N GLY A 335 -13.04 -3.15 -3.02
CA GLY A 335 -12.34 -2.14 -3.82
C GLY A 335 -13.25 -1.36 -4.79
N TRP A 336 -14.26 -2.01 -5.37
CA TRP A 336 -15.28 -1.31 -6.17
C TRP A 336 -16.22 -0.48 -5.29
N ARG A 337 -16.62 -0.96 -4.11
CA ARG A 337 -17.40 -0.16 -3.14
C ARG A 337 -16.63 1.08 -2.68
N MET A 338 -15.32 0.98 -2.45
CA MET A 338 -14.44 2.11 -2.16
C MET A 338 -14.44 3.16 -3.30
N ARG A 339 -14.50 2.72 -4.57
CA ARG A 339 -14.69 3.67 -5.69
C ARG A 339 -16.05 4.36 -5.68
N ILE A 340 -17.12 3.70 -5.23
CA ILE A 340 -18.42 4.36 -4.99
C ILE A 340 -18.29 5.38 -3.82
N SER A 341 -17.55 5.06 -2.75
CA SER A 341 -17.20 5.99 -1.67
C SER A 341 -16.56 7.28 -2.21
N LEU A 342 -15.56 7.11 -3.06
CA LEU A 342 -14.83 8.20 -3.70
C LEU A 342 -15.75 8.99 -4.65
N ALA A 343 -16.53 8.31 -5.51
CA ALA A 343 -17.48 8.95 -6.42
C ALA A 343 -18.50 9.83 -5.67
N ARG A 344 -19.05 9.33 -4.55
CA ARG A 344 -19.96 10.10 -3.66
C ARG A 344 -19.30 11.37 -3.14
N ALA A 345 -18.06 11.27 -2.66
CA ALA A 345 -17.35 12.41 -2.10
C ALA A 345 -16.92 13.46 -3.14
N LEU A 346 -16.52 13.01 -4.33
CA LEU A 346 -16.21 13.89 -5.48
C LEU A 346 -17.46 14.55 -6.07
N TYR A 347 -18.64 13.92 -5.92
CA TYR A 347 -19.94 14.45 -6.33
C TYR A 347 -20.50 15.48 -5.33
N ILE A 348 -20.44 15.21 -4.02
CA ILE A 348 -20.88 16.13 -2.95
C ILE A 348 -20.06 17.44 -2.96
N GLN A 349 -18.76 17.36 -3.24
CA GLN A 349 -17.83 18.49 -3.17
C GLN A 349 -17.85 19.22 -1.80
N PRO A 350 -17.45 18.55 -0.70
CA PRO A 350 -17.38 19.15 0.63
C PRO A 350 -16.39 20.34 0.69
N THR A 351 -16.57 21.21 1.67
CA THR A 351 -15.65 22.35 1.93
C THR A 351 -14.25 21.88 2.36
N LEU A 352 -14.19 20.75 3.07
CA LEU A 352 -12.97 20.01 3.41
C LEU A 352 -13.13 18.52 3.04
N LEU A 353 -12.49 18.09 1.96
CA LEU A 353 -12.41 16.68 1.56
C LEU A 353 -11.22 15.99 2.23
N LEU A 354 -11.44 14.87 2.92
CA LEU A 354 -10.42 14.01 3.51
C LEU A 354 -10.38 12.66 2.78
N LEU A 355 -9.21 12.30 2.21
CA LEU A 355 -8.98 11.03 1.52
C LEU A 355 -7.88 10.24 2.23
N ASP A 356 -8.15 8.98 2.61
CA ASP A 356 -7.19 8.10 3.30
C ASP A 356 -6.67 7.00 2.36
N GLU A 357 -5.49 7.23 1.76
CA GLU A 357 -4.84 6.38 0.76
C GLU A 357 -5.75 6.03 -0.44
N PRO A 358 -6.31 7.02 -1.18
CA PRO A 358 -7.33 6.80 -2.22
C PRO A 358 -6.82 6.08 -3.47
N THR A 359 -5.50 5.98 -3.67
CA THR A 359 -4.86 5.27 -4.78
C THR A 359 -4.87 3.75 -4.59
N ASN A 360 -4.81 3.26 -3.34
CA ASN A 360 -4.89 1.84 -3.07
C ASN A 360 -6.24 1.28 -3.56
N HIS A 361 -6.19 0.23 -4.39
CA HIS A 361 -7.32 -0.40 -5.10
C HIS A 361 -7.89 0.37 -6.32
N LEU A 362 -7.29 1.51 -6.70
CA LEU A 362 -7.46 2.04 -8.06
C LEU A 362 -6.57 1.27 -9.06
N ASP A 363 -6.88 1.44 -10.35
CA ASP A 363 -6.04 1.02 -11.46
C ASP A 363 -5.49 2.26 -12.16
N LEU A 364 -4.43 2.11 -12.96
CA LEU A 364 -3.66 3.24 -13.49
C LEU A 364 -4.52 4.31 -14.19
N ARG A 365 -5.52 3.94 -15.01
CA ARG A 365 -6.42 4.92 -15.67
C ARG A 365 -7.24 5.71 -14.64
N ALA A 366 -7.77 5.03 -13.62
CA ALA A 366 -8.52 5.67 -12.54
C ALA A 366 -7.66 6.50 -11.57
N VAL A 367 -6.38 6.14 -11.36
CA VAL A 367 -5.41 6.97 -10.60
C VAL A 367 -5.12 8.27 -11.36
N LEU A 368 -4.77 8.18 -12.64
CA LEU A 368 -4.48 9.34 -13.48
C LEU A 368 -5.71 10.25 -13.65
N TRP A 369 -6.91 9.67 -13.77
CA TRP A 369 -8.16 10.43 -13.81
C TRP A 369 -8.42 11.17 -12.49
N LEU A 370 -8.17 10.52 -11.35
CA LEU A 370 -8.28 11.15 -10.03
C LEU A 370 -7.24 12.25 -9.83
N GLU A 371 -6.01 12.07 -10.32
CA GLU A 371 -4.92 13.06 -10.28
C GLU A 371 -5.35 14.36 -10.98
N GLU A 372 -5.78 14.28 -12.25
CA GLU A 372 -6.22 15.43 -13.04
C GLU A 372 -7.51 16.07 -12.48
N TYR A 373 -8.49 15.28 -12.03
CA TYR A 373 -9.71 15.79 -11.40
C TYR A 373 -9.41 16.53 -10.08
N LEU A 374 -8.44 16.05 -9.28
CA LEU A 374 -8.04 16.72 -8.04
C LEU A 374 -7.08 17.91 -8.26
N MET A 375 -6.33 17.96 -9.36
CA MET A 375 -5.59 19.16 -9.77
C MET A 375 -6.55 20.33 -10.07
N ARG A 376 -7.71 20.03 -10.68
CA ARG A 376 -8.82 20.99 -10.94
C ARG A 376 -9.60 21.39 -9.67
N TRP A 377 -9.35 20.75 -8.51
CA TRP A 377 -10.08 20.98 -7.26
C TRP A 377 -9.77 22.33 -6.62
N LYS A 378 -10.83 23.10 -6.35
CA LYS A 378 -10.79 24.49 -5.81
C LYS A 378 -11.15 24.59 -4.32
N LYS A 379 -11.72 23.53 -3.72
CA LYS A 379 -12.06 23.46 -2.29
C LYS A 379 -10.88 22.91 -1.48
N THR A 380 -10.99 22.86 -0.16
CA THR A 380 -9.89 22.36 0.68
C THR A 380 -9.79 20.84 0.59
N LEU A 381 -8.57 20.32 0.49
CA LEU A 381 -8.30 18.89 0.35
C LEU A 381 -7.19 18.47 1.32
N ILE A 382 -7.35 17.32 1.97
CA ILE A 382 -6.26 16.62 2.65
C ILE A 382 -6.23 15.19 2.13
N VAL A 383 -5.11 14.81 1.50
CA VAL A 383 -4.89 13.43 1.06
C VAL A 383 -3.76 12.81 1.85
N VAL A 384 -4.02 11.65 2.42
CA VAL A 384 -3.00 10.70 2.84
C VAL A 384 -2.70 9.80 1.63
N SER A 385 -1.43 9.68 1.24
CA SER A 385 -0.99 8.77 0.17
C SER A 385 0.48 8.39 0.36
N HIS A 386 0.89 7.25 -0.20
CA HIS A 386 2.29 6.84 -0.39
C HIS A 386 2.81 6.97 -1.83
N ASP A 387 2.01 7.49 -2.76
CA ASP A 387 2.41 7.76 -4.14
C ASP A 387 3.13 9.12 -4.25
N ARG A 388 4.35 9.16 -4.81
CA ARG A 388 5.11 10.41 -4.99
C ARG A 388 4.50 11.34 -6.02
N ASP A 389 4.14 10.79 -7.17
CA ASP A 389 3.75 11.55 -8.35
C ASP A 389 2.38 12.20 -8.12
N PHE A 390 1.42 11.41 -7.64
CA PHE A 390 0.11 11.90 -7.23
C PHE A 390 0.24 13.03 -6.19
N LEU A 391 1.09 12.87 -5.17
CA LEU A 391 1.33 13.94 -4.19
C LEU A 391 2.02 15.16 -4.82
N ASN A 392 2.96 14.96 -5.75
CA ASN A 392 3.72 16.02 -6.40
C ASN A 392 2.88 16.88 -7.35
N SER A 393 1.89 16.28 -8.03
CA SER A 393 0.95 16.97 -8.92
C SER A 393 -0.22 17.62 -8.16
N VAL A 394 -0.83 16.91 -7.21
CA VAL A 394 -2.06 17.37 -6.55
C VAL A 394 -1.78 18.39 -5.43
N THR A 395 -0.70 18.26 -4.66
CA THR A 395 -0.56 19.00 -3.38
C THR A 395 0.16 20.35 -3.50
N THR A 396 -0.25 21.33 -2.68
CA THR A 396 0.35 22.67 -2.56
C THR A 396 1.22 22.82 -1.30
N ASP A 397 0.96 21.98 -0.30
CA ASP A 397 1.56 22.00 1.02
C ASP A 397 1.69 20.55 1.53
N ILE A 398 2.80 20.20 2.16
CA ILE A 398 3.03 18.86 2.74
C ILE A 398 3.01 18.95 4.27
N ILE A 399 2.24 18.09 4.91
CA ILE A 399 2.22 17.86 6.36
C ILE A 399 2.96 16.55 6.64
N HIS A 400 4.19 16.62 7.12
CA HIS A 400 4.96 15.44 7.50
C HIS A 400 4.75 15.08 8.97
N LEU A 401 4.27 13.85 9.22
CA LEU A 401 4.16 13.21 10.53
C LEU A 401 5.51 12.57 10.94
N HIS A 402 6.30 13.28 11.75
CA HIS A 402 7.64 12.86 12.22
C HIS A 402 7.80 13.10 13.72
N ASP A 403 8.49 12.21 14.45
CA ASP A 403 8.71 12.30 15.91
C ASP A 403 7.44 12.60 16.74
N ASN A 404 6.30 12.00 16.35
CA ASN A 404 4.97 12.23 16.92
C ASN A 404 4.52 13.71 16.83
N LYS A 405 4.98 14.44 15.81
CA LYS A 405 4.64 15.84 15.54
C LYS A 405 4.31 16.03 14.07
N LEU A 406 3.56 17.11 13.80
CA LEU A 406 3.20 17.52 12.45
C LEU A 406 4.09 18.69 12.05
N HIS A 407 4.76 18.55 10.90
CA HIS A 407 5.62 19.57 10.33
C HIS A 407 5.07 19.98 8.97
N GLN A 408 4.60 21.23 8.87
CA GLN A 408 4.10 21.79 7.63
C GLN A 408 5.24 22.37 6.78
N TYR A 409 5.25 22.03 5.49
CA TYR A 409 6.14 22.54 4.46
C TYR A 409 5.28 23.09 3.32
N ARG A 410 5.70 24.20 2.70
CA ARG A 410 5.03 24.79 1.54
C ARG A 410 5.75 24.37 0.27
N GLY A 411 5.01 24.02 -0.77
CA GLY A 411 5.55 23.44 -2.00
C GLY A 411 5.06 22.02 -2.25
N ASN A 412 5.41 21.49 -3.42
CA ASN A 412 5.10 20.12 -3.82
C ASN A 412 5.98 19.08 -3.10
N PHE A 413 5.69 17.79 -3.33
CA PHE A 413 6.42 16.69 -2.69
C PHE A 413 7.94 16.74 -2.95
N ALA A 414 8.38 17.06 -4.17
CA ALA A 414 9.81 17.17 -4.50
C ALA A 414 10.52 18.29 -3.71
N GLN A 415 9.89 19.47 -3.56
CA GLN A 415 10.43 20.57 -2.74
C GLN A 415 10.46 20.22 -1.25
N PHE A 416 9.45 19.48 -0.77
CA PHE A 416 9.45 18.92 0.57
C PHE A 416 10.62 17.96 0.79
N GLU A 417 10.87 17.03 -0.14
CA GLU A 417 11.96 16.06 -0.04
C GLU A 417 13.33 16.75 0.00
N GLU A 418 13.58 17.77 -0.83
CA GLU A 418 14.82 18.54 -0.77
C GLU A 418 14.98 19.30 0.57
N MET A 419 13.94 19.99 1.05
CA MET A 419 13.96 20.66 2.35
C MET A 419 14.17 19.69 3.52
N TYR A 420 13.59 18.49 3.42
CA TYR A 420 13.74 17.43 4.41
C TYR A 420 15.18 16.88 4.40
N GLU A 421 15.73 16.60 3.23
CA GLU A 421 17.13 16.23 3.00
C GLU A 421 18.10 17.25 3.60
N GLN A 422 17.92 18.54 3.30
CA GLN A 422 18.74 19.62 3.83
C GLN A 422 18.69 19.63 5.37
N LYS A 423 17.49 19.60 5.97
CA LYS A 423 17.27 19.60 7.42
C LYS A 423 17.86 18.36 8.10
N ARG A 424 17.70 17.17 7.51
CA ARG A 424 18.32 15.90 7.93
C ARG A 424 19.86 16.00 7.94
N ARG A 425 20.44 16.53 6.85
CA ARG A 425 21.89 16.76 6.70
C ARG A 425 22.39 17.78 7.73
N GLU A 426 21.65 18.83 8.06
CA GLU A 426 22.01 19.80 9.11
C GLU A 426 21.98 19.21 10.52
N VAL A 427 20.90 18.52 10.89
CA VAL A 427 20.78 17.90 12.23
C VAL A 427 21.86 16.83 12.42
N ASN A 428 22.14 16.00 11.42
CA ASN A 428 23.22 15.01 11.52
C ASN A 428 24.62 15.66 11.60
N LYS A 429 24.89 16.75 10.86
CA LYS A 429 26.14 17.54 11.03
C LYS A 429 26.24 18.20 12.40
N ALA A 430 25.13 18.59 13.02
CA ALA A 430 25.11 19.12 14.39
C ALA A 430 25.33 17.99 15.42
N TYR A 431 24.70 16.83 15.23
CA TYR A 431 24.90 15.63 16.04
C TYR A 431 26.34 15.16 16.01
N GLU A 432 26.97 15.06 14.83
CA GLU A 432 28.39 14.72 14.71
C GLU A 432 29.30 15.67 15.49
N LYS A 433 29.05 16.99 15.43
CA LYS A 433 29.84 17.98 16.18
C LYS A 433 29.69 17.76 17.68
N TYR A 434 28.48 17.50 18.15
CA TYR A 434 28.20 17.17 19.55
C TYR A 434 28.84 15.83 19.97
N GLU A 435 28.76 14.80 19.14
CA GLU A 435 29.32 13.48 19.41
C GLU A 435 30.86 13.49 19.42
N LYS A 436 31.48 14.24 18.50
CA LYS A 436 32.93 14.50 18.48
C LYS A 436 33.38 15.27 19.73
N GLN A 437 32.63 16.28 20.19
CA GLN A 437 32.88 16.96 21.46
C GLN A 437 32.72 16.03 22.67
N LEU A 438 31.70 15.16 22.67
CA LEU A 438 31.45 14.19 23.74
C LEU A 438 32.54 13.11 23.80
N LYS A 439 33.02 12.63 22.65
CA LYS A 439 34.15 11.70 22.53
C LYS A 439 35.44 12.36 23.05
N ALA A 440 35.75 13.60 22.64
CA ALA A 440 36.91 14.35 23.12
C ALA A 440 36.85 14.68 24.63
N ALA A 441 35.65 14.88 25.19
CA ALA A 441 35.46 15.05 26.63
C ALA A 441 35.68 13.73 27.40
N LYS A 442 35.23 12.60 26.84
CA LYS A 442 35.37 11.26 27.42
C LYS A 442 36.79 10.69 27.32
N SER A 443 37.54 11.00 26.26
CA SER A 443 38.90 10.47 26.02
C SER A 443 39.95 10.96 27.02
N GLY A 444 39.64 11.95 27.87
CA GLY A 444 40.56 12.45 28.89
C GLY A 444 40.80 11.52 30.10
N GLY A 445 39.94 10.51 30.30
CA GLY A 445 40.03 9.58 31.43
C GLY A 445 39.65 10.17 32.81
N GLY A 446 39.41 9.28 33.78
CA GLY A 446 39.17 9.65 35.18
C GLY A 446 37.84 10.37 35.46
N LYS A 447 37.71 10.91 36.68
CA LYS A 447 36.49 11.60 37.14
C LYS A 447 36.23 12.89 36.35
N ASP A 448 37.28 13.61 35.95
CA ASP A 448 37.18 14.87 35.21
C ASP A 448 36.61 14.70 33.80
N ALA A 449 36.85 13.57 33.15
CA ALA A 449 36.22 13.25 31.86
C ALA A 449 34.69 13.12 31.97
N LYS A 450 34.19 12.54 33.08
CA LYS A 450 32.75 12.46 33.36
C LYS A 450 32.15 13.85 33.57
N ALA A 451 32.77 14.66 34.44
CA ALA A 451 32.34 16.04 34.69
C ALA A 451 32.42 16.94 33.44
N LYS A 452 33.42 16.76 32.58
CA LYS A 452 33.54 17.47 31.29
C LYS A 452 32.45 17.05 30.31
N ALA A 453 32.15 15.75 30.19
CA ALA A 453 31.05 15.25 29.37
C ALA A 453 29.68 15.79 29.84
N GLU A 454 29.47 15.84 31.16
CA GLU A 454 28.26 16.38 31.81
C GLU A 454 28.13 17.91 31.66
N LYS A 455 29.27 18.62 31.58
CA LYS A 455 29.30 20.05 31.21
C LYS A 455 29.03 20.27 29.72
N VAL A 456 29.41 19.34 28.84
CA VAL A 456 29.08 19.38 27.40
C VAL A 456 27.59 19.07 27.16
N THR A 457 27.02 18.06 27.84
CA THR A 457 25.57 17.78 27.75
C THR A 457 24.74 18.97 28.24
N SER A 458 25.04 19.49 29.43
CA SER A 458 24.29 20.63 30.01
C SER A 458 24.50 21.96 29.28
N ASN A 459 25.63 22.17 28.60
CA ASN A 459 25.79 23.31 27.68
C ASN A 459 25.02 23.12 26.36
N ALA A 460 24.92 21.89 25.84
CA ALA A 460 24.14 21.59 24.65
C ALA A 460 22.64 21.81 24.89
N THR A 461 22.11 21.34 26.02
CA THR A 461 20.69 21.57 26.37
C THR A 461 20.39 23.04 26.65
N LYS A 462 21.28 23.77 27.34
CA LYS A 462 21.16 25.23 27.51
C LYS A 462 21.24 26.02 26.20
N SER A 463 22.05 25.58 25.23
CA SER A 463 22.12 26.24 23.91
C SER A 463 20.92 25.93 23.02
N GLN A 464 20.32 24.74 23.14
CA GLN A 464 18.99 24.40 22.61
C GLN A 464 17.90 25.33 23.17
N VAL A 465 17.80 25.46 24.50
CA VAL A 465 16.84 26.37 25.15
C VAL A 465 17.05 27.81 24.69
N LYS A 466 18.29 28.32 24.70
CA LYS A 466 18.57 29.71 24.29
C LYS A 466 18.41 29.96 22.78
N ARG A 467 18.39 28.92 21.94
CA ARG A 467 18.02 29.03 20.52
C ARG A 467 16.51 29.01 20.27
N ARG A 468 15.71 28.46 21.20
CA ARG A 468 14.24 28.48 21.14
C ARG A 468 13.68 29.77 21.76
N GLY A 469 14.20 30.20 22.91
CA GLY A 469 13.78 31.42 23.62
C GLY A 469 14.26 32.74 22.99
N ASN A 470 14.09 32.90 21.67
CA ASN A 470 14.29 34.19 20.97
C ASN A 470 13.36 34.32 19.73
N ALA A 471 12.33 33.49 19.64
CA ALA A 471 11.23 33.60 18.68
C ALA A 471 9.92 33.43 19.46
N ASP A 472 9.31 34.58 19.76
CA ASP A 472 7.98 34.83 20.34
C ASP A 472 7.65 34.27 21.75
N ASP A 473 6.76 35.00 22.43
CA ASP A 473 6.44 34.91 23.87
C ASP A 473 5.17 34.06 24.12
N ASP A 474 5.04 32.95 23.39
CA ASP A 474 3.85 32.09 23.40
C ASP A 474 4.09 30.78 24.15
N GLY A 475 3.69 30.74 25.42
CA GLY A 475 3.02 29.63 26.14
C GLY A 475 3.63 28.21 26.21
N ALA A 476 4.62 27.85 25.40
CA ALA A 476 4.99 26.48 25.13
C ALA A 476 5.60 25.78 26.36
N SER A 477 4.82 24.87 26.95
CA SER A 477 5.16 24.16 28.18
C SER A 477 6.46 23.35 28.09
N SER A 478 7.03 23.03 29.25
CA SER A 478 8.43 22.63 29.43
C SER A 478 8.77 21.20 28.96
N SER A 479 8.62 20.94 27.66
CA SER A 479 9.23 19.79 26.98
C SER A 479 10.74 19.73 27.28
N ALA A 480 11.16 18.74 28.06
CA ALA A 480 12.49 18.71 28.66
C ALA A 480 13.60 18.78 27.60
N ALA A 481 14.52 19.74 27.75
CA ALA A 481 15.60 19.96 26.79
C ALA A 481 16.57 18.78 26.79
N SER A 482 16.37 17.85 25.84
CA SER A 482 17.24 16.71 25.59
C SER A 482 18.51 17.13 24.84
N ALA A 483 19.53 16.27 24.90
CA ALA A 483 20.69 16.40 24.00
C ALA A 483 20.24 16.19 22.55
N PRO A 484 20.87 16.84 21.55
CA PRO A 484 20.57 16.55 20.15
C PRO A 484 20.77 15.06 19.88
N GLN A 485 19.74 14.42 19.32
CA GLN A 485 19.79 13.03 18.86
C GLN A 485 20.23 12.99 17.39
N ARG A 486 20.66 11.81 16.92
CA ARG A 486 20.94 11.59 15.51
C ARG A 486 19.60 11.58 14.77
N TRP A 487 19.52 12.21 13.60
CA TRP A 487 18.39 12.00 12.72
C TRP A 487 18.51 10.59 12.12
N SER A 488 17.67 9.67 12.63
CA SER A 488 17.66 8.26 12.25
C SER A 488 16.30 7.87 11.68
N ASP A 489 16.18 8.02 10.37
CA ASP A 489 15.15 7.33 9.60
C ASP A 489 15.42 5.81 9.68
N TYR A 490 14.39 4.98 9.47
CA TYR A 490 14.59 3.54 9.38
C TYR A 490 15.02 3.19 7.95
N THR A 491 16.24 2.70 7.80
CA THR A 491 16.72 2.16 6.52
C THR A 491 16.08 0.79 6.31
N VAL A 492 15.27 0.66 5.27
CA VAL A 492 14.80 -0.64 4.76
C VAL A 492 15.76 -1.03 3.63
N GLU A 493 16.29 -2.25 3.68
CA GLU A 493 17.14 -2.81 2.64
C GLU A 493 16.53 -4.15 2.23
N PHE A 494 15.76 -4.16 1.13
CA PHE A 494 15.35 -5.40 0.50
C PHE A 494 16.51 -5.92 -0.35
N HIS A 495 16.68 -7.24 -0.38
CA HIS A 495 17.71 -7.88 -1.18
C HIS A 495 17.22 -9.29 -1.52
N PHE A 496 17.02 -9.54 -2.82
CA PHE A 496 16.70 -10.86 -3.33
C PHE A 496 18.00 -11.55 -3.75
N PRO A 497 18.24 -12.80 -3.32
CA PRO A 497 19.46 -13.51 -3.65
C PRO A 497 19.52 -13.84 -5.14
N GLU A 498 20.72 -13.73 -5.72
CA GLU A 498 21.02 -14.09 -7.12
C GLU A 498 20.48 -15.49 -7.47
N PRO A 499 19.71 -15.63 -8.57
CA PRO A 499 19.14 -16.91 -8.97
C PRO A 499 20.19 -17.79 -9.66
N THR A 500 20.11 -19.10 -9.44
CA THR A 500 20.91 -20.06 -10.22
C THR A 500 20.47 -20.05 -11.69
N GLU A 501 21.40 -19.84 -12.62
CA GLU A 501 21.12 -19.88 -14.07
C GLU A 501 20.34 -21.15 -14.48
N LEU A 502 19.29 -20.96 -15.29
CA LEU A 502 18.51 -22.02 -15.91
C LEU A 502 18.41 -21.76 -17.42
N PRO A 503 18.48 -22.81 -18.27
CA PRO A 503 18.30 -22.64 -19.70
C PRO A 503 16.85 -22.22 -20.02
N PRO A 504 16.65 -21.30 -20.97
CA PRO A 504 15.31 -20.90 -21.43
C PRO A 504 14.63 -22.01 -22.27
N PRO A 505 13.29 -22.02 -22.40
CA PRO A 505 12.35 -21.08 -21.78
C PRO A 505 12.05 -21.42 -20.31
N LEU A 506 11.84 -20.41 -19.46
CA LEU A 506 11.48 -20.64 -18.05
C LEU A 506 9.97 -20.89 -17.89
N ILE A 507 9.15 -19.99 -18.45
CA ILE A 507 7.69 -20.09 -18.54
C ILE A 507 7.29 -19.66 -19.97
N GLN A 508 6.40 -20.43 -20.60
CA GLN A 508 5.80 -20.09 -21.88
C GLN A 508 4.33 -20.49 -21.90
N LEU A 509 3.45 -19.53 -22.24
CA LEU A 509 2.05 -19.74 -22.58
C LEU A 509 1.90 -19.63 -24.10
N ILE A 510 1.24 -20.60 -24.72
CA ILE A 510 1.05 -20.71 -26.19
C ILE A 510 -0.44 -20.87 -26.46
N ASP A 511 -1.03 -19.91 -27.18
CA ASP A 511 -2.44 -19.84 -27.56
C ASP A 511 -3.41 -20.22 -26.42
N VAL A 512 -3.13 -19.74 -25.20
CA VAL A 512 -3.90 -20.14 -24.01
C VAL A 512 -5.25 -19.42 -23.95
N ASP A 513 -6.32 -20.20 -23.89
CA ASP A 513 -7.67 -19.77 -23.54
C ASP A 513 -8.01 -20.23 -22.12
N PHE A 514 -8.58 -19.35 -21.31
CA PHE A 514 -9.04 -19.66 -19.95
C PHE A 514 -10.34 -18.96 -19.59
N LYS A 515 -11.24 -19.69 -18.93
CA LYS A 515 -12.54 -19.21 -18.44
C LYS A 515 -12.87 -19.87 -17.11
N TYR A 516 -13.38 -19.09 -16.15
CA TYR A 516 -13.83 -19.64 -14.86
C TYR A 516 -15.14 -20.44 -15.04
N PRO A 517 -15.32 -21.56 -14.33
CA PRO A 517 -16.61 -22.24 -14.25
C PRO A 517 -17.74 -21.28 -13.85
N GLY A 518 -18.91 -21.42 -14.49
CA GLY A 518 -20.10 -20.61 -14.19
C GLY A 518 -20.07 -19.13 -14.62
N ARG A 519 -18.90 -18.51 -14.88
CA ARG A 519 -18.81 -17.10 -15.28
C ARG A 519 -18.72 -16.96 -16.81
N GLU A 520 -19.86 -16.79 -17.46
CA GLU A 520 -19.95 -16.58 -18.92
C GLU A 520 -19.24 -15.30 -19.39
N ASP A 521 -19.41 -14.20 -18.63
CA ASP A 521 -18.97 -12.82 -18.93
C ASP A 521 -17.44 -12.63 -19.09
N PHE A 522 -16.61 -13.59 -18.64
CA PHE A 522 -15.16 -13.40 -18.52
C PHE A 522 -14.37 -14.60 -19.04
N GLY A 523 -13.40 -14.34 -19.93
CA GLY A 523 -12.37 -15.31 -20.29
C GLY A 523 -11.19 -14.64 -20.98
N LEU A 524 -9.98 -15.12 -20.68
CA LEU A 524 -8.75 -14.78 -21.39
C LEU A 524 -8.67 -15.63 -22.67
N LYS A 525 -8.26 -15.04 -23.80
CA LYS A 525 -8.19 -15.73 -25.09
C LYS A 525 -6.94 -15.43 -25.89
N GLY A 526 -6.37 -16.46 -26.52
CA GLY A 526 -5.20 -16.36 -27.38
C GLY A 526 -3.94 -15.88 -26.64
N VAL A 527 -3.81 -16.20 -25.35
CA VAL A 527 -2.70 -15.73 -24.52
C VAL A 527 -1.39 -16.39 -24.96
N ASN A 528 -0.54 -15.58 -25.57
CA ASN A 528 0.82 -15.93 -25.96
C ASN A 528 1.80 -15.07 -25.15
N MET A 529 2.66 -15.71 -24.36
CA MET A 529 3.59 -15.02 -23.45
C MET A 529 4.80 -15.89 -23.17
N GLY A 530 6.01 -15.33 -23.25
CA GLY A 530 7.26 -15.99 -22.86
C GLY A 530 7.97 -15.20 -21.77
N VAL A 531 8.63 -15.88 -20.83
CA VAL A 531 9.40 -15.27 -19.75
C VAL A 531 10.70 -16.03 -19.57
N ASP A 532 11.82 -15.31 -19.60
CA ASP A 532 13.17 -15.83 -19.49
C ASP A 532 13.93 -15.18 -18.30
N MET A 533 15.21 -15.53 -18.12
CA MET A 533 16.06 -14.85 -17.13
C MET A 533 16.28 -13.38 -17.54
N GLY A 534 16.29 -12.48 -16.56
CA GLY A 534 16.45 -11.04 -16.78
C GLY A 534 15.23 -10.31 -17.36
N SER A 535 14.19 -11.00 -17.86
CA SER A 535 12.98 -10.36 -18.40
C SER A 535 12.30 -9.47 -17.34
N ARG A 536 11.83 -8.29 -17.75
CA ARG A 536 11.02 -7.36 -16.93
C ARG A 536 9.66 -7.21 -17.59
N VAL A 537 8.60 -7.69 -16.96
CA VAL A 537 7.24 -7.61 -17.53
C VAL A 537 6.33 -6.80 -16.61
N ALA A 538 5.87 -5.67 -17.11
CA ALA A 538 4.85 -4.84 -16.48
C ALA A 538 3.47 -5.21 -17.04
N ILE A 539 2.54 -5.64 -16.20
CA ILE A 539 1.16 -5.99 -16.59
C ILE A 539 0.23 -4.86 -16.12
N VAL A 540 -0.34 -4.15 -17.10
CA VAL A 540 -1.25 -3.01 -16.90
C VAL A 540 -2.63 -3.32 -17.48
N GLY A 541 -3.64 -2.59 -17.04
CA GLY A 541 -5.03 -2.75 -17.47
C GLY A 541 -6.03 -2.60 -16.32
N PRO A 542 -7.33 -2.43 -16.64
CA PRO A 542 -8.37 -2.13 -15.65
C PRO A 542 -8.59 -3.27 -14.65
N ASN A 543 -9.13 -2.94 -13.49
CA ASN A 543 -9.37 -3.93 -12.44
C ASN A 543 -10.54 -4.86 -12.82
N GLY A 544 -10.31 -6.18 -12.68
CA GLY A 544 -11.20 -7.21 -13.21
C GLY A 544 -10.85 -7.75 -14.61
N ALA A 545 -9.91 -7.12 -15.35
CA ALA A 545 -9.52 -7.57 -16.69
C ALA A 545 -8.79 -8.92 -16.76
N GLY A 546 -8.46 -9.54 -15.61
CA GLY A 546 -7.84 -10.86 -15.54
C GLY A 546 -6.37 -10.89 -15.10
N LYS A 547 -5.80 -9.76 -14.67
CA LYS A 547 -4.40 -9.62 -14.23
C LYS A 547 -3.97 -10.72 -13.23
N THR A 548 -4.70 -10.90 -12.12
CA THR A 548 -4.46 -11.96 -11.13
C THR A 548 -4.72 -13.38 -11.67
N THR A 549 -5.64 -13.54 -12.63
CA THR A 549 -5.90 -14.83 -13.30
C THR A 549 -4.72 -15.23 -14.20
N LEU A 550 -4.11 -14.28 -14.90
CA LEU A 550 -2.86 -14.48 -15.63
C LEU A 550 -1.72 -14.87 -14.68
N MET A 551 -1.58 -14.23 -13.52
CA MET A 551 -0.63 -14.66 -12.49
C MET A 551 -0.87 -16.11 -12.02
N ASN A 552 -2.12 -16.54 -11.85
CA ASN A 552 -2.46 -17.94 -11.51
C ASN A 552 -2.11 -18.93 -12.65
N LEU A 553 -2.25 -18.51 -13.92
CA LEU A 553 -1.86 -19.28 -15.11
C LEU A 553 -0.33 -19.32 -15.31
N LEU A 554 0.42 -18.37 -14.76
CA LEU A 554 1.88 -18.36 -14.74
C LEU A 554 2.45 -19.15 -13.54
N SER A 555 1.81 -19.09 -12.36
CA SER A 555 2.19 -19.86 -11.18
C SER A 555 1.82 -21.35 -11.28
N GLY A 556 0.68 -21.68 -11.92
CA GLY A 556 0.17 -23.05 -12.06
C GLY A 556 -0.87 -23.46 -11.03
N ASP A 557 -1.37 -22.50 -10.26
CA ASP A 557 -2.52 -22.70 -9.37
C ASP A 557 -3.82 -22.93 -10.18
N ILE A 558 -3.82 -22.50 -11.46
CA ILE A 558 -4.89 -22.72 -12.44
C ILE A 558 -4.30 -23.37 -13.71
N SER A 559 -5.03 -24.34 -14.28
CA SER A 559 -4.74 -24.93 -15.60
C SER A 559 -5.52 -24.21 -16.71
N PRO A 560 -4.95 -24.08 -17.93
CA PRO A 560 -5.67 -23.53 -19.08
C PRO A 560 -6.84 -24.44 -19.51
N VAL A 561 -7.80 -23.88 -20.25
CA VAL A 561 -8.94 -24.63 -20.82
C VAL A 561 -8.60 -25.12 -22.24
N ASP A 562 -7.88 -24.31 -23.01
CA ASP A 562 -7.25 -24.68 -24.28
C ASP A 562 -5.84 -24.02 -24.37
N GLY A 563 -5.00 -24.48 -25.28
CA GLY A 563 -3.60 -24.06 -25.42
C GLY A 563 -2.61 -24.78 -24.49
N GLU A 564 -1.34 -24.35 -24.49
CA GLU A 564 -0.25 -25.04 -23.79
C GLU A 564 0.52 -24.11 -22.81
N SER A 565 0.76 -24.58 -21.58
CA SER A 565 1.63 -23.92 -20.59
C SER A 565 2.88 -24.76 -20.33
N ARG A 566 4.03 -24.35 -20.87
CA ARG A 566 5.34 -25.02 -20.72
C ARG A 566 6.18 -24.34 -19.65
N ARG A 567 6.85 -25.11 -18.80
CA ARG A 567 7.70 -24.58 -17.72
C ARG A 567 8.88 -25.51 -17.38
N SER A 568 9.98 -24.92 -16.90
CA SER A 568 11.14 -25.68 -16.44
C SER A 568 10.90 -26.36 -15.09
N HIS A 569 11.11 -27.68 -14.99
CA HIS A 569 10.92 -28.46 -13.75
C HIS A 569 11.82 -28.05 -12.57
N LYS A 570 12.86 -27.24 -12.80
CA LYS A 570 13.75 -26.71 -11.74
C LYS A 570 13.40 -25.29 -11.30
N LEU A 571 12.39 -24.67 -11.93
CA LEU A 571 11.96 -23.32 -11.64
C LEU A 571 11.49 -23.20 -10.18
N ARG A 572 11.73 -22.02 -9.59
CA ARG A 572 11.25 -21.63 -8.26
C ARG A 572 10.61 -20.26 -8.44
N ILE A 573 9.34 -20.14 -8.12
CA ILE A 573 8.55 -18.93 -8.36
C ILE A 573 8.28 -18.27 -7.01
N GLY A 574 8.78 -17.04 -6.84
CA GLY A 574 8.52 -16.22 -5.66
C GLY A 574 7.26 -15.40 -5.88
N ARG A 575 6.12 -15.87 -5.39
CA ARG A 575 4.82 -15.19 -5.54
C ARG A 575 4.52 -14.26 -4.36
N TYR A 576 4.32 -12.98 -4.65
CA TYR A 576 3.59 -12.03 -3.80
C TYR A 576 2.18 -11.87 -4.37
N ALA A 577 1.16 -11.99 -3.53
CA ALA A 577 -0.23 -11.75 -3.91
C ALA A 577 -0.99 -11.11 -2.76
N GLN A 578 -1.82 -10.12 -3.04
CA GLN A 578 -2.53 -9.33 -2.04
C GLN A 578 -3.27 -10.20 -1.01
N HIS A 579 -4.12 -11.12 -1.46
CA HIS A 579 -4.88 -12.02 -0.57
C HIS A 579 -4.01 -12.94 0.30
N PHE A 580 -2.75 -13.22 -0.08
CA PHE A 580 -1.84 -14.01 0.75
C PHE A 580 -1.36 -13.24 1.99
N VAL A 581 -1.29 -11.91 1.91
CA VAL A 581 -0.96 -11.01 3.04
C VAL A 581 -2.09 -11.01 4.07
N ASP A 582 -3.35 -11.09 3.62
CA ASP A 582 -4.52 -11.15 4.50
C ASP A 582 -4.69 -12.54 5.12
N ALA A 583 -4.59 -13.59 4.30
CA ALA A 583 -4.63 -15.00 4.72
C ALA A 583 -3.49 -15.42 5.66
N LEU A 584 -2.45 -14.59 5.83
CA LEU A 584 -1.53 -14.66 6.96
C LEU A 584 -2.24 -14.20 8.26
N SER A 585 -3.18 -15.01 8.74
CA SER A 585 -3.94 -14.84 9.98
C SER A 585 -3.48 -15.82 11.08
N PHE A 586 -2.19 -16.14 11.11
CA PHE A 586 -1.60 -17.07 12.07
C PHE A 586 -1.39 -16.42 13.44
N ASP A 587 -1.66 -17.18 14.51
CA ASP A 587 -1.24 -16.85 15.89
C ASP A 587 0.25 -17.14 16.15
N GLU A 588 0.92 -17.85 15.23
CA GLU A 588 2.39 -17.99 15.23
C GLU A 588 3.09 -16.62 15.10
N ASN A 589 4.34 -16.52 15.58
CA ASN A 589 5.17 -15.34 15.34
C ASN A 589 5.99 -15.46 14.03
N PRO A 590 6.44 -14.33 13.43
CA PRO A 590 7.19 -14.33 12.17
C PRO A 590 8.46 -15.20 12.15
N VAL A 591 9.11 -15.42 13.30
CA VAL A 591 10.33 -16.23 13.36
C VAL A 591 9.99 -17.71 13.32
N GLU A 592 8.97 -18.15 14.05
CA GLU A 592 8.44 -19.52 13.97
C GLU A 592 7.90 -19.84 12.57
N TYR A 593 7.05 -18.98 12.00
CA TYR A 593 6.51 -19.16 10.65
C TYR A 593 7.60 -19.39 9.59
N LEU A 594 8.68 -18.59 9.60
CA LEU A 594 9.78 -18.73 8.63
C LEU A 594 10.67 -19.96 8.90
N LEU A 595 10.84 -20.38 10.16
CA LEU A 595 11.56 -21.61 10.52
C LEU A 595 10.76 -22.87 10.15
N ASN A 596 9.45 -22.87 10.40
CA ASN A 596 8.51 -23.94 10.05
C ASN A 596 8.43 -24.14 8.53
N LYS A 597 8.40 -23.04 7.76
CA LYS A 597 8.29 -23.05 6.30
C LYS A 597 9.61 -23.38 5.58
N TYR A 598 10.76 -23.00 6.12
CA TYR A 598 12.08 -23.22 5.51
C TYR A 598 13.10 -23.90 6.44
N PRO A 599 12.82 -25.11 6.97
CA PRO A 599 13.74 -25.83 7.87
C PRO A 599 15.06 -26.21 7.18
N THR A 600 15.04 -26.37 5.86
CA THR A 600 16.21 -26.67 5.02
C THR A 600 17.16 -25.50 4.81
N ALA A 601 16.77 -24.26 5.16
CA ALA A 601 17.66 -23.10 5.03
C ALA A 601 18.82 -23.11 6.04
N GLY A 602 18.69 -23.82 7.17
CA GLY A 602 19.74 -23.95 8.18
C GLY A 602 20.03 -22.69 9.01
N LEU A 603 19.28 -21.60 8.81
CA LEU A 603 19.40 -20.40 9.64
C LEU A 603 18.89 -20.68 11.07
N LYS A 604 19.66 -20.22 12.06
CA LYS A 604 19.21 -20.16 13.46
C LYS A 604 18.19 -19.03 13.69
N PRO A 605 17.43 -19.02 14.80
CA PRO A 605 16.51 -17.93 15.13
C PRO A 605 17.15 -16.53 15.13
N GLU A 606 18.44 -16.38 15.47
CA GLU A 606 19.13 -15.09 15.35
C GLU A 606 19.32 -14.66 13.90
N GLY A 607 19.56 -15.61 12.98
CA GLY A 607 19.69 -15.36 11.55
C GLY A 607 18.36 -14.94 10.92
N MET A 608 17.25 -15.61 11.28
CA MET A 608 15.92 -15.21 10.82
C MET A 608 15.53 -13.82 11.33
N ARG A 609 15.86 -13.47 12.58
CA ARG A 609 15.69 -12.11 13.11
C ARG A 609 16.57 -11.07 12.38
N ALA A 610 17.79 -11.43 12.00
CA ALA A 610 18.65 -10.54 11.20
C ALA A 610 18.07 -10.29 9.80
N MET A 611 17.52 -11.31 9.14
CA MET A 611 16.83 -11.15 7.85
C MET A 611 15.56 -10.30 7.98
N LEU A 612 14.66 -10.61 8.92
CA LEU A 612 13.47 -9.79 9.19
C LEU A 612 13.83 -8.33 9.53
N GLY A 613 14.98 -8.11 10.19
CA GLY A 613 15.51 -6.78 10.48
C GLY A 613 15.94 -5.99 9.24
N ARG A 614 16.58 -6.63 8.25
CA ARG A 614 16.95 -6.00 6.95
C ARG A 614 15.72 -5.60 6.16
N PHE A 615 14.74 -6.50 6.06
CA PHE A 615 13.41 -6.25 5.51
C PHE A 615 12.55 -5.28 6.36
N GLY A 616 13.15 -4.51 7.29
CA GLY A 616 12.50 -3.39 7.96
C GLY A 616 11.47 -3.76 9.04
N LEU A 617 11.41 -5.02 9.50
CA LEU A 617 10.56 -5.39 10.63
C LEU A 617 11.32 -5.15 11.95
N SER A 618 10.73 -4.36 12.86
CA SER A 618 11.36 -4.05 14.15
C SER A 618 11.48 -5.31 15.03
N GLY A 619 12.57 -5.39 15.82
CA GLY A 619 12.83 -6.54 16.70
C GLY A 619 11.77 -6.80 17.78
N GLN A 620 10.89 -5.83 18.08
CA GLN A 620 9.73 -6.04 18.94
C GLN A 620 8.62 -6.85 18.23
N HIS A 621 8.48 -6.65 16.92
CA HIS A 621 7.47 -7.33 16.10
C HIS A 621 7.88 -8.75 15.68
N HIS A 622 9.18 -9.11 15.77
CA HIS A 622 9.67 -10.47 15.51
C HIS A 622 9.05 -11.54 16.43
N LEU A 623 8.56 -11.14 17.61
CA LEU A 623 7.91 -12.01 18.60
C LEU A 623 6.41 -11.68 18.79
N THR A 624 5.85 -10.79 17.96
CA THR A 624 4.42 -10.48 17.98
C THR A 624 3.70 -11.47 17.05
N PRO A 625 2.58 -12.10 17.45
CA PRO A 625 1.75 -12.94 16.57
C PRO A 625 1.38 -12.23 15.27
N ILE A 626 1.42 -12.96 14.13
CA ILE A 626 1.21 -12.37 12.80
C ILE A 626 -0.18 -11.73 12.67
N CYS A 627 -1.20 -12.30 13.34
CA CYS A 627 -2.55 -11.76 13.45
C CYS A 627 -2.63 -10.32 14.04
N LYS A 628 -1.59 -9.85 14.74
CA LYS A 628 -1.52 -8.50 15.37
C LYS A 628 -0.59 -7.52 14.63
N LEU A 629 0.02 -7.95 13.52
CA LEU A 629 0.86 -7.09 12.68
C LEU A 629 0.01 -6.30 11.68
N SER A 630 0.43 -5.07 11.34
CA SER A 630 -0.23 -4.29 10.28
C SER A 630 0.06 -4.86 8.89
N GLY A 631 -0.76 -4.52 7.88
CA GLY A 631 -0.59 -5.00 6.50
C GLY A 631 0.84 -4.86 5.97
N GLY A 632 1.45 -3.68 6.09
CA GLY A 632 2.86 -3.45 5.71
C GLY A 632 3.89 -4.25 6.52
N GLN A 633 3.59 -4.61 7.77
CA GLN A 633 4.43 -5.51 8.57
C GLN A 633 4.30 -6.97 8.10
N LYS A 634 3.07 -7.42 7.78
CA LYS A 634 2.85 -8.73 7.15
C LYS A 634 3.53 -8.81 5.77
N ALA A 635 3.41 -7.77 4.95
CA ALA A 635 4.06 -7.68 3.64
C ALA A 635 5.60 -7.86 3.75
N ARG A 636 6.25 -7.21 4.72
CA ARG A 636 7.69 -7.41 5.00
C ARG A 636 8.04 -8.86 5.38
N VAL A 637 7.17 -9.56 6.12
CA VAL A 637 7.32 -11.00 6.39
C VAL A 637 7.16 -11.83 5.11
N VAL A 638 6.22 -11.48 4.21
CA VAL A 638 6.07 -12.14 2.90
C VAL A 638 7.30 -11.93 2.02
N PHE A 639 7.82 -10.71 1.88
CA PHE A 639 9.06 -10.46 1.12
C PHE A 639 10.26 -11.21 1.70
N THR A 640 10.39 -11.28 3.04
CA THR A 640 11.41 -12.13 3.68
C THR A 640 11.20 -13.61 3.36
N SER A 641 9.95 -14.09 3.32
CA SER A 641 9.57 -15.46 2.95
C SER A 641 9.93 -15.78 1.49
N ILE A 642 9.71 -14.82 0.58
CA ILE A 642 10.07 -14.93 -0.84
C ILE A 642 11.59 -14.98 -1.00
N ALA A 643 12.34 -14.07 -0.36
CA ALA A 643 13.81 -14.05 -0.45
C ALA A 643 14.46 -15.36 0.06
N LEU A 644 13.92 -15.95 1.13
CA LEU A 644 14.38 -17.25 1.66
C LEU A 644 14.12 -18.44 0.71
N MET A 645 13.20 -18.31 -0.26
CA MET A 645 12.91 -19.34 -1.27
C MET A 645 13.96 -19.40 -2.40
N GLN A 646 14.84 -18.39 -2.50
CA GLN A 646 15.78 -18.19 -3.62
C GLN A 646 15.08 -18.33 -5.00
N PRO A 647 14.07 -17.50 -5.30
CA PRO A 647 13.28 -17.62 -6.53
C PRO A 647 14.11 -17.32 -7.78
N HIS A 648 13.71 -17.91 -8.91
CA HIS A 648 14.25 -17.62 -10.24
C HIS A 648 13.38 -16.60 -10.99
N ILE A 649 12.07 -16.63 -10.73
CA ILE A 649 11.09 -15.65 -11.21
C ILE A 649 10.34 -15.07 -10.01
N LEU A 650 10.18 -13.76 -9.98
CA LEU A 650 9.30 -13.04 -9.06
C LEU A 650 7.97 -12.74 -9.77
N LEU A 651 6.86 -13.13 -9.14
CA LEU A 651 5.49 -12.77 -9.55
C LEU A 651 4.91 -11.85 -8.48
N LEU A 652 4.73 -10.58 -8.79
CA LEU A 652 4.28 -9.56 -7.85
C LEU A 652 2.92 -8.99 -8.27
N ASP A 653 1.86 -9.34 -7.53
CA ASP A 653 0.52 -8.81 -7.75
C ASP A 653 0.24 -7.67 -6.74
N GLU A 654 0.27 -6.43 -7.24
CA GLU A 654 0.13 -5.15 -6.51
C GLU A 654 1.06 -5.03 -5.26
N PRO A 655 2.39 -5.12 -5.41
CA PRO A 655 3.34 -5.24 -4.30
C PRO A 655 3.51 -3.99 -3.44
N THR A 656 3.06 -2.83 -3.93
CA THR A 656 3.13 -1.52 -3.25
C THR A 656 2.03 -1.36 -2.19
N ASN A 657 0.95 -2.16 -2.27
CA ASN A 657 -0.15 -2.14 -1.30
C ASN A 657 0.36 -2.29 0.14
N HIS A 658 -0.04 -1.36 1.00
CA HIS A 658 0.31 -1.28 2.43
C HIS A 658 1.81 -1.09 2.75
N LEU A 659 2.70 -0.96 1.76
CA LEU A 659 4.06 -0.51 1.98
C LEU A 659 4.09 0.97 2.40
N ASP A 660 5.29 1.43 2.77
CA ASP A 660 5.58 2.86 2.92
C ASP A 660 6.63 3.28 1.91
N MET A 661 6.72 4.57 1.61
CA MET A 661 7.65 5.16 0.63
C MET A 661 9.07 4.57 0.66
N GLN A 662 9.64 4.38 1.86
CA GLN A 662 10.99 3.86 2.06
C GLN A 662 11.11 2.34 1.76
N SER A 663 10.01 1.58 1.86
CA SER A 663 9.95 0.19 1.39
C SER A 663 9.68 0.09 -0.11
N ILE A 664 9.01 1.08 -0.71
CA ILE A 664 8.77 1.13 -2.16
C ILE A 664 10.09 1.43 -2.87
N ASP A 665 10.87 2.43 -2.42
CA ASP A 665 12.24 2.68 -2.89
C ASP A 665 13.11 1.42 -2.79
N ALA A 666 13.16 0.81 -1.60
CA ALA A 666 13.95 -0.40 -1.36
C ALA A 666 13.50 -1.60 -2.22
N LEU A 667 12.22 -1.66 -2.60
CA LEU A 667 11.71 -2.67 -3.55
C LEU A 667 12.12 -2.36 -4.98
N CYS A 668 12.04 -1.10 -5.42
CA CYS A 668 12.52 -0.69 -6.75
C CYS A 668 14.00 -1.06 -6.90
N ASP A 669 14.84 -0.61 -5.96
CA ASP A 669 16.28 -0.85 -5.97
C ASP A 669 16.59 -2.37 -5.98
N ALA A 670 15.91 -3.16 -5.14
CA ALA A 670 16.11 -4.60 -5.06
C ALA A 670 15.61 -5.39 -6.29
N LEU A 671 14.63 -4.85 -7.04
CA LEU A 671 14.16 -5.46 -8.30
C LEU A 671 15.00 -5.02 -9.49
N SER A 672 15.64 -3.84 -9.44
CA SER A 672 16.69 -3.47 -10.40
C SER A 672 17.93 -4.36 -10.24
N GLU A 673 18.36 -4.65 -9.00
CA GLU A 673 19.51 -5.55 -8.73
C GLU A 673 19.27 -7.03 -9.08
N PHE A 674 18.02 -7.51 -9.11
CA PHE A 674 17.72 -8.95 -9.20
C PHE A 674 17.85 -9.51 -10.63
N GLU A 675 18.89 -10.30 -10.91
CA GLU A 675 19.18 -10.84 -12.26
C GLU A 675 18.13 -11.84 -12.83
N GLY A 676 17.17 -12.28 -12.01
CA GLY A 676 16.10 -13.18 -12.46
C GLY A 676 15.01 -12.51 -13.28
N GLY A 677 14.00 -13.30 -13.68
CA GLY A 677 12.81 -12.76 -14.33
C GLY A 677 11.88 -12.09 -13.32
N VAL A 678 11.30 -10.94 -13.66
CA VAL A 678 10.35 -10.22 -12.79
C VAL A 678 9.09 -9.90 -13.57
N ILE A 679 7.94 -10.26 -13.01
CA ILE A 679 6.62 -9.92 -13.53
C ILE A 679 5.87 -9.14 -12.45
N VAL A 680 5.43 -7.93 -12.77
CA VAL A 680 4.75 -7.03 -11.84
C VAL A 680 3.41 -6.58 -12.41
N ILE A 681 2.35 -6.76 -11.63
CA ILE A 681 1.12 -5.98 -11.77
C ILE A 681 1.23 -4.85 -10.76
N SER A 682 1.11 -3.60 -11.22
CA SER A 682 0.97 -2.46 -10.33
C SER A 682 0.20 -1.31 -10.99
N HIS A 683 -0.28 -0.40 -10.16
CA HIS A 683 -0.75 0.94 -10.54
C HIS A 683 0.28 2.05 -10.23
N ASP A 684 1.39 1.73 -9.54
CA ASP A 684 2.43 2.68 -9.13
C ASP A 684 3.33 3.07 -10.34
N ALA A 685 3.27 4.34 -10.71
CA ALA A 685 4.01 4.86 -11.86
C ALA A 685 5.53 4.93 -11.64
N GLN A 686 6.00 5.12 -10.40
CA GLN A 686 7.43 5.15 -10.07
C GLN A 686 8.02 3.74 -10.17
N LEU A 687 7.32 2.74 -9.62
CA LEU A 687 7.74 1.34 -9.68
C LEU A 687 7.79 0.85 -11.13
N LEU A 688 6.75 1.14 -11.91
CA LEU A 688 6.70 0.70 -13.32
C LEU A 688 7.71 1.44 -14.21
N SER A 689 7.91 2.75 -14.03
CA SER A 689 8.97 3.50 -14.74
C SER A 689 10.35 2.88 -14.48
N ARG A 690 10.75 2.74 -13.20
CA ARG A 690 12.08 2.17 -12.84
C ARG A 690 12.29 0.72 -13.29
N LEU A 691 11.23 -0.09 -13.34
CA LEU A 691 11.32 -1.47 -13.83
C LEU A 691 11.42 -1.57 -15.36
N CYS A 692 11.07 -0.50 -16.08
CA CYS A 692 11.04 -0.48 -17.54
C CYS A 692 12.21 0.29 -18.18
N GLU A 693 13.11 0.91 -17.39
CA GLU A 693 14.28 1.67 -17.87
C GLU A 693 15.16 0.93 -18.92
N ASP A 694 15.23 -0.41 -18.86
CA ASP A 694 15.94 -1.24 -19.85
C ASP A 694 15.02 -1.62 -21.04
N GLU A 695 14.94 -0.80 -22.09
CA GLU A 695 14.18 -1.08 -23.34
C GLU A 695 14.38 -2.51 -23.90
N GLU A 696 15.61 -3.05 -23.83
CA GLU A 696 15.94 -4.39 -24.36
C GLU A 696 15.37 -5.55 -23.50
N ARG A 697 14.91 -5.27 -22.28
CA ARG A 697 14.46 -6.28 -21.30
C ARG A 697 13.04 -6.05 -20.80
N SER A 698 12.52 -4.83 -20.94
CA SER A 698 11.19 -4.43 -20.51
C SER A 698 10.11 -4.81 -21.53
N GLN A 699 8.93 -5.17 -21.02
CA GLN A 699 7.74 -5.46 -21.81
C GLN A 699 6.51 -4.97 -21.05
N VAL A 700 5.82 -3.97 -21.60
CA VAL A 700 4.51 -3.52 -21.10
C VAL A 700 3.42 -4.35 -21.78
N LEU A 701 2.67 -5.12 -20.98
CA LEU A 701 1.54 -5.94 -21.43
C LEU A 701 0.23 -5.30 -20.95
N VAL A 702 -0.57 -4.84 -21.90
CA VAL A 702 -1.91 -4.28 -21.67
C VAL A 702 -2.95 -5.40 -21.74
N VAL A 703 -3.77 -5.53 -20.70
CA VAL A 703 -4.83 -6.55 -20.59
C VAL A 703 -6.21 -5.90 -20.70
N GLU A 704 -6.90 -6.13 -21.82
CA GLU A 704 -8.17 -5.50 -22.20
C GLU A 704 -9.09 -6.52 -22.90
N ASP A 705 -10.40 -6.48 -22.63
CA ASP A 705 -11.42 -7.30 -23.29
C ASP A 705 -11.09 -8.81 -23.38
N GLY A 706 -10.43 -9.35 -22.34
CA GLY A 706 -9.98 -10.74 -22.29
C GLY A 706 -8.81 -11.07 -23.21
N LYS A 707 -8.11 -10.06 -23.75
CA LYS A 707 -6.91 -10.20 -24.59
C LYS A 707 -5.72 -9.52 -23.95
N ILE A 708 -4.53 -9.96 -24.36
CA ILE A 708 -3.26 -9.35 -23.95
C ILE A 708 -2.60 -8.78 -25.21
N ARG A 709 -2.13 -7.53 -25.12
CA ARG A 709 -1.35 -6.87 -26.16
C ARG A 709 -0.04 -6.37 -25.57
N GLN A 710 1.07 -6.56 -26.27
CA GLN A 710 2.30 -5.85 -25.94
C GLN A 710 2.19 -4.41 -26.47
N TYR A 711 2.47 -3.43 -25.61
CA TYR A 711 2.55 -2.03 -26.03
C TYR A 711 3.91 -1.79 -26.73
N PRO A 712 3.96 -1.09 -27.88
CA PRO A 712 5.16 -1.00 -28.72
C PRO A 712 6.10 0.17 -28.32
N GLY A 713 6.23 0.44 -27.02
CA GLY A 713 7.01 1.56 -26.48
C GLY A 713 7.06 1.55 -24.95
N ASP A 714 7.55 2.64 -24.36
CA ASP A 714 7.80 2.72 -22.92
C ASP A 714 6.54 2.95 -22.07
N PHE A 715 6.67 2.68 -20.77
CA PHE A 715 5.65 2.99 -19.78
C PHE A 715 5.32 4.50 -19.71
N GLU A 716 6.29 5.38 -19.94
CA GLU A 716 6.05 6.84 -19.94
C GLU A 716 5.25 7.31 -21.15
N ASP A 717 5.46 6.70 -22.33
CA ASP A 717 4.62 6.96 -23.52
C ASP A 717 3.19 6.49 -23.30
N TYR A 718 3.00 5.28 -22.74
CA TYR A 718 1.68 4.74 -22.40
C TYR A 718 0.95 5.61 -21.37
N ARG A 719 1.65 6.08 -20.32
CA ARG A 719 1.11 7.06 -19.36
C ARG A 719 0.75 8.38 -20.05
N GLY A 720 1.59 8.87 -20.95
CA GLY A 720 1.37 10.11 -21.70
C GLY A 720 0.20 10.03 -22.69
N GLU A 721 -0.08 8.85 -23.25
CA GLU A 721 -1.27 8.58 -24.06
C GLU A 721 -2.54 8.59 -23.19
N LEU A 722 -2.55 7.80 -22.10
CA LEU A 722 -3.66 7.78 -21.13
C LEU A 722 -4.00 9.16 -20.55
N ILE A 723 -2.99 9.96 -20.17
CA ILE A 723 -3.23 11.32 -19.66
C ILE A 723 -3.91 12.19 -20.71
N ARG A 724 -3.51 12.13 -21.99
CA ARG A 724 -4.14 12.93 -23.05
C ARG A 724 -5.59 12.54 -23.30
N GLU A 725 -5.90 11.24 -23.26
CA GLU A 725 -7.25 10.70 -23.33
C GLU A 725 -8.12 11.21 -22.16
N ILE A 726 -7.60 11.10 -20.93
CA ILE A 726 -8.25 11.56 -19.70
C ILE A 726 -8.46 13.08 -19.68
N THR A 727 -7.47 13.87 -20.10
CA THR A 727 -7.60 15.32 -20.20
C THR A 727 -8.66 15.69 -21.23
N ALA A 728 -8.75 14.99 -22.37
CA ALA A 728 -9.82 15.19 -23.35
C ALA A 728 -11.21 14.83 -22.79
N GLU A 729 -11.37 13.68 -22.11
CA GLU A 729 -12.62 13.32 -21.42
C GLU A 729 -13.07 14.38 -20.39
N LEU A 730 -12.13 15.15 -19.83
CA LEU A 730 -12.36 16.20 -18.83
C LEU A 730 -12.41 17.63 -19.42
N ASP A 731 -12.09 17.82 -20.69
CA ASP A 731 -12.10 19.11 -21.42
C ASP A 731 -13.27 19.23 -22.42
N GLU A 732 -14.12 18.19 -22.56
CA GLU A 732 -15.41 18.24 -23.27
C GLU A 732 -16.58 18.79 -22.39
N ASP A 733 -16.27 19.54 -21.32
CA ASP A 733 -17.20 20.26 -20.41
C ASP A 733 -16.95 21.79 -20.40
#